data_AF-A0A0Q5FRE6-F1
#
_entry.id   AF-A0A0Q5FRE6-F1
#
_cell.length_a   1.000
_cell.length_b   1.000
_cell.length_c   1.000
_cell.angle_alpha   90.00
_cell.angle_beta   90.00
_cell.angle_gamma   90.00
#
_symmetry.space_group_name_H-M   'P 1'
#
loop_
_entity.id
_entity.type
_entity.pdbx_description
1 polymer ?
#
loop_
_entity_poly.entity_id
_entity_poly.type
_entity_poly.pdbx_seq_one_letter_code
_entity_poly.pdbx_strand_id
1 'polypeptide(L)'
;MRLVAAVTACLGLIAGAIVVAGPAMSAPSHELVITSTAFSGIDQTPGDGVCLTAAGTCTLRSALEESNALKGAPGAVVITVQPGLSGTIRPVMTRSAANWMQTSAVSSWDDGAFYRITAPVTIDLDNRLSIIPTSESVEGAAFEVAGPDVVLKNFTNILSSGTSIVMGEQAKRVSLTGGSTVTKENYYPERFVVYRQGASDISVSDYSLQGFFHESQQTSGLFLFNATTTTPMKNITISRVSVNYTSGGTCNGSDGSGCRTNLTTFSPRDSNVVLDGFSFQDSVVKNLNGATGFKFSNGGNSGVRLSNLTISGNQFLNSTGDGSGDEYAFITLPPGTLNGENKISRNDIVRAASGQSIAIRWDGLTRSGTVPSGLSITDNFIDGYDSSIRLSRSGLTTVSGNTFGTRSGSQGRPATGEETGDGGALLVDNGTDSNLSVATWFPTSNAAVVAAPSSAALVAKPRAGFTGGTCAAEFAVQRPVTGQNIPTGPVSLDLYWTADRTAEIYLGRVTGVTAATASVTVALPVGPQPLAGATAPISAQAVNATTGDVSGFVRVQTHVETTPQLTSSQFSRTVAVTGNCRPTLALEQAAGQNDPTMSRDLRYLLTSSLPLDPSTVTPDDVQLAATATANTLDTARINPRVVSVTPVAGKNGLQFEVVARVDDSAAVSAGIAAGRVTSTSGLSNTAAATSVDAGITFVNPLQVTAPRFTLVTGEKKGKTYALMLRAGAPVPTSPVTFSSQVDAVGVENGVHLSTDAPVIAPGGRSTEPIVVKASAGDVRANTKATIAATVASSDTNYDGLVVPSVNPFLFATDPTIDIEKRAFAAVTDASTPATIEQTGTPVLTGSRLVDGQAVCFVYTVTNRSADDWVTNLHDILVTDSDLRLGTGGLIGSIPQLAVGDSKKVAACGTIFSNGSAEGWRR
;
A
#
# COMPACT_ATOMS: atom_id res chain seq x y z
N MET A 1 27.59 -13.12 16.09
CA MET A 1 27.68 -11.87 16.88
C MET A 1 26.27 -11.30 16.91
N ARG A 2 25.46 -11.44 17.98
CA ARG A 2 25.58 -10.90 19.35
C ARG A 2 25.75 -9.37 19.38
N LEU A 3 24.78 -8.72 20.05
CA LEU A 3 24.64 -7.34 20.58
C LEU A 3 23.50 -6.57 19.90
N VAL A 4 22.24 -6.63 20.37
CA VAL A 4 21.64 -6.19 21.66
C VAL A 4 21.41 -4.67 21.74
N ALA A 5 20.13 -4.32 21.73
CA ALA A 5 19.41 -3.29 22.48
C ALA A 5 20.01 -1.87 22.63
N ALA A 6 19.30 -0.87 22.08
CA ALA A 6 18.95 0.39 22.75
C ALA A 6 18.31 1.38 21.76
N VAL A 7 16.97 1.43 21.66
CA VAL A 7 16.12 2.66 21.63
C VAL A 7 14.65 2.20 21.80
N THR A 8 14.33 1.65 22.97
CA THR A 8 12.95 1.40 23.39
C THR A 8 12.86 1.63 24.90
N ALA A 9 13.26 2.82 25.35
CA ALA A 9 13.22 3.19 26.75
C ALA A 9 13.17 4.72 26.89
N CYS A 10 12.04 5.36 26.52
CA CYS A 10 11.73 6.72 26.98
C CYS A 10 10.25 7.19 26.81
N LEU A 11 9.29 6.27 26.66
CA LEU A 11 7.84 6.59 26.69
C LEU A 11 7.02 5.62 27.57
N GLY A 12 7.69 4.87 28.46
CA GLY A 12 7.08 3.85 29.31
C GLY A 12 7.02 4.20 30.81
N LEU A 13 6.89 5.49 31.17
CA LEU A 13 6.94 5.92 32.58
C LEU A 13 6.07 7.14 32.90
N ILE A 14 4.92 7.29 32.23
CA ILE A 14 3.74 8.04 32.76
C ILE A 14 2.45 7.32 32.32
N ALA A 15 2.42 6.00 32.52
CA ALA A 15 1.16 5.25 32.64
C ALA A 15 1.03 4.83 34.12
N GLY A 16 1.20 5.80 35.01
CA GLY A 16 0.81 5.66 36.40
C GLY A 16 -0.68 5.42 36.43
N ALA A 17 -1.06 4.21 36.84
CA ALA A 17 -2.42 3.75 36.97
C ALA A 17 -3.24 4.76 37.78
N ILE A 18 -4.00 5.61 37.09
CA ILE A 18 -5.27 6.07 37.64
C ILE A 18 -6.18 4.85 37.52
N VAL A 19 -6.03 3.93 38.49
CA VAL A 19 -7.16 3.10 38.90
C VAL A 19 -8.17 4.12 39.39
N VAL A 20 -9.08 4.55 38.51
CA VAL A 20 -10.33 5.12 38.97
C VAL A 20 -10.92 4.00 39.80
N ALA A 21 -10.80 4.09 41.12
CA ALA A 21 -11.52 3.24 42.03
C ALA A 21 -12.99 3.49 41.67
N GLY A 22 -13.55 2.60 40.85
CA GLY A 22 -14.98 2.56 40.64
C GLY A 22 -15.63 2.53 42.02
N PRO A 23 -16.76 3.23 42.22
CA PRO A 23 -17.45 3.18 43.51
C PRO A 23 -17.56 1.72 43.91
N ALA A 24 -17.03 1.38 45.10
CA ALA A 24 -17.15 0.05 45.65
C ALA A 24 -18.64 -0.26 45.70
N MET A 25 -19.12 -1.08 44.75
CA MET A 25 -20.50 -1.56 44.75
C MET A 25 -20.64 -2.33 46.06
N SER A 26 -21.39 -1.75 47.01
CA SER A 26 -21.73 -2.45 48.23
C SER A 26 -22.44 -3.75 47.85
N ALA A 27 -22.12 -4.84 48.54
CA ALA A 27 -22.86 -6.08 48.38
C ALA A 27 -24.37 -5.81 48.49
N PRO A 28 -25.20 -6.50 47.70
CA PRO A 28 -26.63 -6.28 47.76
C PRO A 28 -27.13 -6.53 49.18
N SER A 29 -28.01 -5.67 49.68
CA SER A 29 -28.59 -5.85 51.02
C SER A 29 -29.58 -7.02 51.05
N HIS A 30 -30.14 -7.38 49.90
CA HIS A 30 -31.02 -8.54 49.73
C HIS A 30 -30.66 -9.31 48.45
N GLU A 31 -30.40 -10.60 48.61
CA GLU A 31 -30.24 -11.54 47.51
C GLU A 31 -31.40 -12.55 47.55
N LEU A 32 -32.24 -12.51 46.51
CA LEU A 32 -33.44 -13.35 46.39
C LEU A 32 -33.16 -14.44 45.35
N VAL A 33 -32.96 -15.67 45.83
CA VAL A 33 -32.52 -16.79 44.98
C VAL A 33 -33.71 -17.64 44.55
N ILE A 34 -34.01 -17.67 43.25
CA ILE A 34 -35.08 -18.49 42.68
C ILE A 34 -34.70 -19.98 42.80
N THR A 35 -35.57 -20.76 43.44
CA THR A 35 -35.39 -22.21 43.69
C THR A 35 -36.43 -23.08 42.99
N SER A 36 -37.39 -22.49 42.27
CA SER A 36 -38.47 -23.21 41.57
C SER A 36 -38.82 -22.56 40.23
N THR A 37 -39.12 -23.40 39.23
CA THR A 37 -39.64 -22.98 37.92
C THR A 37 -41.17 -22.91 37.87
N ALA A 38 -41.85 -23.09 39.01
CA ALA A 38 -43.29 -22.90 39.08
C ALA A 38 -43.66 -21.46 38.70
N PHE A 39 -44.67 -21.32 37.84
CA PHE A 39 -45.12 -20.01 37.37
C PHE A 39 -45.85 -19.22 38.47
N SER A 40 -46.82 -19.87 39.12
CA SER A 40 -47.53 -19.33 40.27
C SER A 40 -46.72 -19.51 41.54
N GLY A 41 -47.03 -18.73 42.56
CA GLY A 41 -46.38 -18.82 43.86
C GLY A 41 -46.23 -17.43 44.44
N ILE A 42 -47.30 -16.95 45.07
CA ILE A 42 -47.31 -15.65 45.76
C ILE A 42 -46.41 -15.76 46.99
N ASP A 43 -45.64 -14.72 47.25
CA ASP A 43 -44.92 -14.58 48.51
C ASP A 43 -45.89 -14.58 49.70
N GLN A 44 -45.59 -15.35 50.74
CA GLN A 44 -46.41 -15.35 51.96
C GLN A 44 -46.29 -14.06 52.76
N THR A 45 -45.12 -13.40 52.72
CA THR A 45 -44.85 -12.22 53.54
C THR A 45 -44.04 -11.15 52.79
N PRO A 46 -44.60 -10.53 51.72
CA PRO A 46 -43.88 -9.50 50.96
C PRO A 46 -43.28 -8.39 51.85
N GLY A 47 -41.97 -8.18 51.74
CA GLY A 47 -41.19 -7.13 52.40
C GLY A 47 -40.36 -7.60 53.60
N ASP A 48 -40.29 -8.91 53.88
CA ASP A 48 -39.52 -9.47 55.01
C ASP A 48 -38.05 -9.82 54.67
N GLY A 49 -37.65 -9.65 53.42
CA GLY A 49 -36.33 -9.94 52.87
C GLY A 49 -36.18 -11.37 52.33
N VAL A 50 -37.22 -12.20 52.34
CA VAL A 50 -37.15 -13.63 51.99
C VAL A 50 -38.27 -14.03 51.04
N CYS A 51 -37.92 -14.50 49.85
CA CYS A 51 -38.92 -14.91 48.86
C CYS A 51 -39.47 -16.33 49.10
N LEU A 52 -40.47 -16.51 49.96
CA LEU A 52 -41.05 -17.84 50.23
C LEU A 52 -42.55 -17.93 49.91
N THR A 53 -42.87 -18.89 49.05
CA THR A 53 -44.26 -19.33 48.81
C THR A 53 -44.77 -20.23 49.94
N ALA A 54 -46.07 -20.50 49.98
CA ALA A 54 -46.67 -21.46 50.92
C ALA A 54 -46.05 -22.88 50.85
N ALA A 55 -45.43 -23.24 49.72
CA ALA A 55 -44.73 -24.51 49.53
C ALA A 55 -43.26 -24.48 49.98
N GLY A 56 -42.77 -23.37 50.52
CA GLY A 56 -41.39 -23.22 50.99
C GLY A 56 -40.35 -23.03 49.88
N THR A 57 -40.77 -22.73 48.65
CA THR A 57 -39.87 -22.42 47.52
C THR A 57 -39.92 -20.95 47.14
N CYS A 58 -38.85 -20.44 46.54
CA CYS A 58 -38.81 -19.11 45.92
C CYS A 58 -39.05 -19.25 44.41
N THR A 59 -40.16 -18.70 43.92
CA THR A 59 -40.44 -18.58 42.49
C THR A 59 -39.99 -17.21 41.99
N LEU A 60 -39.91 -17.04 40.66
CA LEU A 60 -39.68 -15.71 40.08
C LEU A 60 -40.75 -14.70 40.53
N ARG A 61 -42.01 -15.14 40.68
CA ARG A 61 -43.10 -14.28 41.15
C ARG A 61 -42.87 -13.81 42.58
N SER A 62 -42.61 -14.73 43.51
CA SER A 62 -42.40 -14.37 44.93
C SER A 62 -41.17 -13.47 45.07
N ALA A 63 -40.06 -13.75 44.37
CA ALA A 63 -38.89 -12.87 44.38
C ALA A 63 -39.19 -11.44 43.90
N LEU A 64 -40.06 -11.28 42.90
CA LEU A 64 -40.47 -9.97 42.41
C LEU A 64 -41.44 -9.25 43.35
N GLU A 65 -42.41 -9.97 43.93
CA GLU A 65 -43.31 -9.42 44.95
C GLU A 65 -42.51 -8.92 46.17
N GLU A 66 -41.53 -9.70 46.61
CA GLU A 66 -40.60 -9.34 47.68
C GLU A 66 -39.77 -8.09 47.32
N SER A 67 -39.12 -8.09 46.15
CA SER A 67 -38.36 -6.93 45.67
C SER A 67 -39.21 -5.66 45.58
N ASN A 68 -40.45 -5.77 45.10
CA ASN A 68 -41.37 -4.64 44.97
C ASN A 68 -41.82 -4.09 46.33
N ALA A 69 -41.97 -4.97 47.34
CA ALA A 69 -42.33 -4.58 48.70
C ALA A 69 -41.16 -3.92 49.44
N LEU A 70 -39.93 -4.46 49.28
CA LEU A 70 -38.70 -3.93 49.90
C LEU A 70 -38.35 -2.51 49.43
N LYS A 71 -38.60 -2.19 48.15
CA LYS A 71 -38.28 -0.88 47.55
C LYS A 71 -36.83 -0.44 47.79
N GLY A 72 -35.89 -1.37 47.65
CA GLY A 72 -34.48 -1.11 47.85
C GLY A 72 -33.94 -0.01 46.93
N ALA A 73 -32.84 0.62 47.34
CA ALA A 73 -32.09 1.53 46.47
C ALA A 73 -31.54 0.78 45.24
N PRO A 74 -31.18 1.48 44.15
CA PRO A 74 -30.56 0.85 42.97
C PRO A 74 -29.38 -0.06 43.35
N GLY A 75 -29.44 -1.33 42.93
CA GLY A 75 -28.43 -2.35 43.24
C GLY A 75 -28.56 -3.02 44.62
N ALA A 76 -29.47 -2.57 45.49
CA ALA A 76 -29.64 -3.15 46.82
C ALA A 76 -30.35 -4.52 46.81
N VAL A 77 -31.26 -4.74 45.84
CA VAL A 77 -31.97 -6.01 45.65
C VAL A 77 -31.49 -6.69 44.38
N VAL A 78 -31.03 -7.93 44.51
CA VAL A 78 -30.62 -8.78 43.39
C VAL A 78 -31.43 -10.06 43.41
N ILE A 79 -32.08 -10.39 42.30
CA ILE A 79 -32.76 -11.66 42.06
C ILE A 79 -31.83 -12.54 41.21
N THR A 80 -31.46 -13.71 41.72
CA THR A 80 -30.58 -14.68 41.03
C THR A 80 -31.24 -16.05 40.93
N VAL A 81 -30.59 -16.99 40.26
CA VAL A 81 -31.07 -18.37 40.09
C VAL A 81 -30.21 -19.32 40.90
N GLN A 82 -30.82 -20.21 41.70
CA GLN A 82 -30.11 -21.21 42.50
C GLN A 82 -29.17 -22.04 41.61
N PRO A 83 -27.89 -22.23 41.96
CA PRO A 83 -26.99 -23.08 41.18
C PRO A 83 -27.59 -24.46 40.89
N GLY A 84 -27.54 -24.87 39.61
CA GLY A 84 -28.12 -26.15 39.15
C GLY A 84 -29.60 -26.09 38.76
N LEU A 85 -30.35 -25.05 39.15
CA LEU A 85 -31.70 -24.84 38.64
C LEU A 85 -31.63 -24.37 37.18
N SER A 86 -32.36 -25.05 36.30
CA SER A 86 -32.57 -24.68 34.91
C SER A 86 -33.93 -25.18 34.43
N GLY A 87 -34.51 -24.54 33.42
CA GLY A 87 -35.75 -25.00 32.81
C GLY A 87 -36.65 -23.87 32.33
N THR A 88 -37.88 -24.25 31.98
CA THR A 88 -38.88 -23.33 31.43
C THR A 88 -40.00 -23.10 32.42
N ILE A 89 -40.22 -21.85 32.77
CA ILE A 89 -41.43 -21.38 33.42
C ILE A 89 -42.53 -21.36 32.36
N ARG A 90 -43.65 -22.04 32.63
CA ARG A 90 -44.81 -22.13 31.72
C ARG A 90 -45.96 -21.27 32.28
N PRO A 91 -46.21 -20.08 31.72
CA PRO A 91 -47.30 -19.23 32.17
C PRO A 91 -48.68 -19.89 32.09
N VAL A 92 -49.50 -19.65 33.11
CA VAL A 92 -50.92 -20.01 33.09
C VAL A 92 -51.67 -18.88 32.41
N MET A 93 -52.26 -19.17 31.24
CA MET A 93 -52.90 -18.18 30.36
C MET A 93 -54.27 -17.68 30.83
N THR A 94 -54.69 -18.00 32.06
CA THR A 94 -55.92 -17.49 32.68
C THR A 94 -55.63 -16.20 33.44
N ARG A 95 -56.04 -15.06 32.86
CA ARG A 95 -55.89 -13.72 33.47
C ARG A 95 -56.65 -13.62 34.80
N SER A 96 -55.90 -13.66 35.89
CA SER A 96 -56.40 -13.47 37.26
C SER A 96 -55.26 -13.03 38.17
N ALA A 97 -55.57 -12.35 39.29
CA ALA A 97 -54.56 -11.94 40.26
C ALA A 97 -53.81 -13.14 40.90
N ALA A 98 -54.41 -14.33 40.87
CA ALA A 98 -53.77 -15.57 41.32
C ALA A 98 -52.61 -16.01 40.40
N ASN A 99 -52.69 -15.68 39.11
CA ASN A 99 -51.71 -16.10 38.11
C ASN A 99 -50.79 -14.97 37.68
N TRP A 100 -51.32 -13.77 37.46
CA TRP A 100 -50.62 -12.63 36.88
C TRP A 100 -50.46 -11.51 37.92
N MET A 101 -49.30 -10.84 37.93
CA MET A 101 -49.05 -9.70 38.80
C MET A 101 -49.78 -8.43 38.33
N GLN A 102 -50.15 -8.37 37.05
CA GLN A 102 -50.93 -7.29 36.47
C GLN A 102 -52.04 -7.84 35.58
N THR A 103 -53.28 -7.48 35.87
CA THR A 103 -54.46 -7.94 35.13
C THR A 103 -55.15 -6.84 34.33
N SER A 104 -54.72 -5.58 34.45
CA SER A 104 -55.14 -4.51 33.55
C SER A 104 -54.18 -4.41 32.36
N ALA A 105 -54.69 -3.95 31.21
CA ALA A 105 -53.87 -3.75 30.02
C ALA A 105 -52.62 -2.89 30.29
N VAL A 106 -51.48 -3.33 29.78
CA VAL A 106 -50.16 -2.67 29.94
C VAL A 106 -49.64 -2.08 28.63
N SER A 107 -50.26 -2.43 27.50
CA SER A 107 -50.07 -1.82 26.18
C SER A 107 -51.41 -1.83 25.43
N SER A 108 -51.42 -1.36 24.18
CA SER A 108 -52.62 -1.48 23.32
C SER A 108 -52.97 -2.93 22.93
N TRP A 109 -52.07 -3.90 23.13
CA TRP A 109 -52.27 -5.32 22.76
C TRP A 109 -52.13 -6.27 23.95
N ASP A 110 -51.38 -5.89 24.99
CA ASP A 110 -51.15 -6.74 26.15
C ASP A 110 -52.20 -6.47 27.23
N ASP A 111 -53.08 -7.45 27.45
CA ASP A 111 -54.23 -7.42 28.35
C ASP A 111 -53.87 -7.48 29.86
N GLY A 112 -52.57 -7.60 30.14
CA GLY A 112 -51.96 -7.71 31.46
C GLY A 112 -50.48 -8.10 31.37
N ALA A 113 -49.84 -8.39 32.50
CA ALA A 113 -48.48 -8.91 32.56
C ALA A 113 -48.32 -10.02 33.60
N PHE A 114 -47.58 -11.07 33.24
CA PHE A 114 -47.30 -12.17 34.16
C PHE A 114 -46.52 -11.67 35.37
N TYR A 115 -45.45 -10.92 35.10
CA TYR A 115 -44.55 -10.35 36.09
C TYR A 115 -44.57 -8.83 36.01
N ARG A 116 -44.57 -8.16 37.17
CA ARG A 116 -44.56 -6.70 37.26
C ARG A 116 -43.42 -6.22 38.14
N ILE A 117 -42.64 -5.27 37.66
CA ILE A 117 -41.51 -4.67 38.37
C ILE A 117 -41.83 -3.20 38.65
N THR A 118 -41.96 -2.83 39.91
CA THR A 118 -42.34 -1.44 40.33
C THR A 118 -41.25 -0.74 41.13
N ALA A 119 -40.17 -1.44 41.49
CA ALA A 119 -39.07 -0.91 42.30
C ALA A 119 -37.69 -1.24 41.67
N PRO A 120 -36.61 -0.52 42.06
CA PRO A 120 -35.25 -0.83 41.63
C PRO A 120 -34.86 -2.27 41.94
N VAL A 121 -34.30 -2.97 40.95
CA VAL A 121 -33.89 -4.37 41.08
C VAL A 121 -32.89 -4.77 40.00
N THR A 122 -31.94 -5.64 40.32
CA THR A 122 -31.19 -6.40 39.32
C THR A 122 -31.71 -7.83 39.26
N ILE A 123 -32.12 -8.29 38.09
CA ILE A 123 -32.58 -9.66 37.84
C ILE A 123 -31.57 -10.31 36.91
N ASP A 124 -30.90 -11.36 37.39
CA ASP A 124 -29.99 -12.16 36.60
C ASP A 124 -30.51 -13.59 36.51
N LEU A 125 -31.00 -13.97 35.33
CA LEU A 125 -31.51 -15.32 35.07
C LEU A 125 -30.41 -16.29 34.61
N ASP A 126 -29.16 -15.83 34.53
CA ASP A 126 -27.96 -16.61 34.27
C ASP A 126 -28.06 -17.51 33.03
N ASN A 127 -28.88 -17.11 32.05
CA ASN A 127 -29.22 -17.87 30.85
C ASN A 127 -29.77 -19.30 31.13
N ARG A 128 -30.27 -19.55 32.34
CA ARG A 128 -30.74 -20.88 32.79
C ARG A 128 -32.25 -21.03 32.85
N LEU A 129 -32.97 -19.91 32.97
CA LEU A 129 -34.43 -19.90 33.00
C LEU A 129 -35.00 -19.26 31.74
N SER A 130 -36.04 -19.90 31.20
CA SER A 130 -36.85 -19.39 30.10
C SER A 130 -38.30 -19.23 30.50
N ILE A 131 -39.03 -18.37 29.79
CA ILE A 131 -40.47 -18.19 29.96
C ILE A 131 -41.10 -18.42 28.60
N ILE A 132 -41.92 -19.45 28.46
CA ILE A 132 -42.50 -19.78 27.16
C ILE A 132 -43.98 -20.12 27.33
N PRO A 133 -44.91 -19.37 26.70
CA PRO A 133 -46.34 -19.61 26.80
C PRO A 133 -46.72 -20.94 26.14
N THR A 134 -47.80 -21.55 26.60
CA THR A 134 -48.34 -22.80 26.04
C THR A 134 -49.55 -22.57 25.12
N SER A 135 -50.02 -21.33 24.98
CA SER A 135 -51.24 -20.96 24.29
C SER A 135 -51.24 -19.46 23.95
N GLU A 136 -51.96 -19.08 22.89
CA GLU A 136 -52.23 -17.70 22.47
C GLU A 136 -53.64 -17.21 22.87
N SER A 137 -54.36 -17.96 23.73
CA SER A 137 -55.77 -17.67 24.04
C SER A 137 -56.05 -16.29 24.64
N VAL A 138 -55.02 -15.63 25.21
CA VAL A 138 -55.06 -14.27 25.74
C VAL A 138 -53.69 -13.65 25.52
N GLU A 139 -53.62 -12.43 24.96
CA GLU A 139 -52.37 -11.68 24.83
C GLU A 139 -51.95 -11.08 26.17
N GLY A 140 -50.67 -11.23 26.53
CA GLY A 140 -50.13 -10.63 27.74
C GLY A 140 -48.64 -10.39 27.62
N ALA A 141 -48.12 -9.51 28.47
CA ALA A 141 -46.68 -9.30 28.56
C ALA A 141 -46.03 -10.32 29.51
N ALA A 142 -44.83 -10.80 29.21
CA ALA A 142 -44.10 -11.59 30.21
C ALA A 142 -43.66 -10.68 31.37
N PHE A 143 -43.10 -9.51 31.08
CA PHE A 143 -42.77 -8.49 32.08
C PHE A 143 -43.39 -7.12 31.76
N GLU A 144 -43.97 -6.48 32.76
CA GLU A 144 -44.18 -5.02 32.78
C GLU A 144 -43.13 -4.38 33.71
N VAL A 145 -42.29 -3.51 33.16
CA VAL A 145 -41.42 -2.62 33.94
C VAL A 145 -42.14 -1.31 34.18
N ALA A 146 -42.59 -1.10 35.40
CA ALA A 146 -43.35 0.07 35.85
C ALA A 146 -42.64 0.84 36.98
N GLY A 147 -41.30 0.84 36.97
CA GLY A 147 -40.47 1.55 37.94
C GLY A 147 -39.06 1.85 37.40
N PRO A 148 -38.28 2.66 38.13
CA PRO A 148 -36.94 3.05 37.71
C PRO A 148 -35.85 2.06 38.13
N ASP A 149 -34.65 2.22 37.56
CA ASP A 149 -33.40 1.56 38.00
C ASP A 149 -33.45 0.04 37.98
N VAL A 150 -33.94 -0.51 36.88
CA VAL A 150 -34.10 -1.96 36.66
C VAL A 150 -33.01 -2.48 35.73
N VAL A 151 -32.35 -3.57 36.13
CA VAL A 151 -31.32 -4.23 35.33
C VAL A 151 -31.74 -5.68 35.09
N LEU A 152 -31.90 -6.07 33.84
CA LEU A 152 -32.28 -7.41 33.40
C LEU A 152 -31.07 -8.04 32.68
N LYS A 153 -30.51 -9.12 33.24
CA LYS A 153 -29.29 -9.78 32.75
C LYS A 153 -29.55 -11.22 32.37
N ASN A 154 -28.96 -11.65 31.25
CA ASN A 154 -28.89 -13.06 30.87
C ASN A 154 -30.28 -13.72 30.74
N PHE A 155 -31.24 -12.96 30.19
CA PHE A 155 -32.60 -13.42 29.94
C PHE A 155 -32.59 -14.31 28.69
N THR A 156 -32.95 -15.58 28.81
CA THR A 156 -32.97 -16.54 27.68
C THR A 156 -34.38 -17.02 27.37
N ASN A 157 -34.83 -16.84 26.12
CA ASN A 157 -36.16 -17.17 25.60
C ASN A 157 -37.27 -16.67 26.53
N ILE A 158 -37.33 -15.35 26.69
CA ILE A 158 -38.41 -14.69 27.40
C ILE A 158 -39.49 -14.39 26.38
N LEU A 159 -40.45 -15.29 26.29
CA LEU A 159 -41.54 -15.27 25.33
C LEU A 159 -42.86 -15.07 26.06
N SER A 160 -43.82 -14.49 25.35
CA SER A 160 -45.20 -14.37 25.77
C SER A 160 -46.13 -14.59 24.59
N SER A 161 -47.43 -14.70 24.85
CA SER A 161 -48.47 -14.73 23.81
C SER A 161 -48.69 -13.38 23.12
N GLY A 162 -48.00 -12.33 23.57
CA GLY A 162 -47.96 -11.02 22.92
C GLY A 162 -46.54 -10.44 23.01
N THR A 163 -46.27 -9.65 24.06
CA THR A 163 -45.00 -8.96 24.26
C THR A 163 -44.07 -9.64 25.27
N SER A 164 -42.77 -9.74 24.98
CA SER A 164 -41.80 -10.21 25.99
C SER A 164 -41.66 -9.21 27.14
N ILE A 165 -41.36 -7.94 26.85
CA ILE A 165 -41.13 -6.92 27.87
C ILE A 165 -41.85 -5.62 27.48
N VAL A 166 -42.71 -5.12 28.36
CA VAL A 166 -43.32 -3.79 28.25
C VAL A 166 -42.60 -2.84 29.20
N MET A 167 -41.95 -1.83 28.61
CA MET A 167 -41.41 -0.68 29.32
C MET A 167 -42.56 0.31 29.52
N GLY A 168 -43.19 0.25 30.70
CA GLY A 168 -44.32 1.08 31.07
C GLY A 168 -43.96 2.57 31.20
N GLU A 169 -44.97 3.40 31.44
CA GLU A 169 -44.82 4.87 31.43
C GLU A 169 -43.88 5.41 32.53
N GLN A 170 -43.61 4.58 33.56
CA GLN A 170 -42.73 4.90 34.68
C GLN A 170 -41.34 4.24 34.56
N ALA A 171 -41.09 3.48 33.50
CA ALA A 171 -39.80 2.85 33.25
C ALA A 171 -38.73 3.91 32.98
N LYS A 172 -37.74 4.00 33.88
CA LYS A 172 -36.62 4.94 33.77
C LYS A 172 -35.30 4.28 34.12
N ARG A 173 -34.23 4.53 33.37
CA ARG A 173 -32.90 3.94 33.65
C ARG A 173 -32.96 2.41 33.70
N VAL A 174 -33.50 1.82 32.63
CA VAL A 174 -33.65 0.36 32.51
C VAL A 174 -32.57 -0.19 31.59
N SER A 175 -31.92 -1.30 31.97
CA SER A 175 -30.94 -1.98 31.13
C SER A 175 -31.30 -3.44 30.94
N LEU A 176 -31.35 -3.91 29.69
CA LEU A 176 -31.49 -5.30 29.29
C LEU A 176 -30.22 -5.73 28.57
N THR A 177 -29.52 -6.74 29.09
CA THR A 177 -28.20 -7.11 28.56
C THR A 177 -27.87 -8.61 28.64
N GLY A 178 -27.05 -9.09 27.69
CA GLY A 178 -26.38 -10.40 27.75
C GLY A 178 -27.28 -11.62 27.54
N GLY A 179 -28.45 -11.47 26.92
CA GLY A 179 -29.43 -12.53 26.77
C GLY A 179 -29.73 -12.93 25.33
N SER A 180 -30.70 -13.83 25.16
CA SER A 180 -31.19 -14.25 23.85
C SER A 180 -32.68 -14.55 23.90
N THR A 181 -33.43 -14.21 22.86
CA THR A 181 -34.82 -14.62 22.70
C THR A 181 -35.01 -15.09 21.28
N VAL A 182 -35.01 -16.42 21.13
CA VAL A 182 -35.06 -17.11 19.85
C VAL A 182 -36.26 -18.03 19.87
N THR A 183 -37.36 -17.56 19.28
CA THR A 183 -38.59 -18.33 19.22
C THR A 183 -38.42 -19.52 18.28
N LYS A 184 -38.71 -20.73 18.80
CA LYS A 184 -38.69 -21.99 18.03
C LYS A 184 -39.98 -22.80 18.18
N GLU A 185 -40.62 -22.77 19.35
CA GLU A 185 -41.74 -23.67 19.66
C GLU A 185 -43.06 -23.31 18.97
N ASN A 186 -43.33 -22.02 18.69
CA ASN A 186 -44.61 -21.54 18.14
C ASN A 186 -44.48 -20.10 17.62
N TYR A 187 -45.47 -19.57 16.90
CA TYR A 187 -45.46 -18.18 16.43
C TYR A 187 -45.97 -17.14 17.45
N TYR A 188 -46.49 -17.55 18.61
CA TYR A 188 -47.26 -16.66 19.50
C TYR A 188 -46.56 -15.34 19.91
N PRO A 189 -45.22 -15.29 20.07
CA PRO A 189 -44.53 -14.04 20.38
C PRO A 189 -44.51 -13.10 19.17
N GLU A 190 -45.06 -11.91 19.32
CA GLU A 190 -45.18 -10.93 18.22
C GLU A 190 -44.30 -9.70 18.44
N ARG A 191 -43.98 -9.41 19.70
CA ARG A 191 -43.29 -8.20 20.14
C ARG A 191 -42.18 -8.55 21.14
N PHE A 192 -40.98 -8.01 20.94
CA PHE A 192 -39.92 -8.20 21.93
C PHE A 192 -40.00 -7.14 23.03
N VAL A 193 -39.76 -5.87 22.70
CA VAL A 193 -39.89 -4.75 23.64
C VAL A 193 -40.92 -3.74 23.15
N VAL A 194 -41.88 -3.43 24.00
CA VAL A 194 -42.81 -2.30 23.82
C VAL A 194 -42.38 -1.15 24.72
N TYR A 195 -42.22 0.04 24.15
CA TYR A 195 -41.97 1.29 24.87
C TYR A 195 -43.26 2.09 24.96
N ARG A 196 -43.69 2.41 26.18
CA ARG A 196 -44.85 3.29 26.43
C ARG A 196 -44.42 4.74 26.55
N GLN A 197 -45.35 5.66 26.26
CA GLN A 197 -45.14 7.09 26.48
C GLN A 197 -44.52 7.40 27.86
N GLY A 198 -43.55 8.30 27.93
CA GLY A 198 -42.87 8.66 29.19
C GLY A 198 -41.70 7.75 29.60
N ALA A 199 -41.55 6.57 28.99
CA ALA A 199 -40.39 5.71 29.21
C ALA A 199 -39.08 6.43 28.81
N SER A 200 -38.05 6.37 29.67
CA SER A 200 -36.79 7.08 29.42
C SER A 200 -35.52 6.34 29.84
N ASP A 201 -34.42 6.63 29.16
CA ASP A 201 -33.08 6.15 29.51
C ASP A 201 -33.02 4.61 29.53
N ILE A 202 -33.47 3.98 28.44
CA ILE A 202 -33.59 2.53 28.34
C ILE A 202 -32.55 2.00 27.36
N SER A 203 -31.82 0.97 27.78
CA SER A 203 -30.81 0.30 26.96
C SER A 203 -31.15 -1.18 26.75
N VAL A 204 -31.04 -1.63 25.50
CA VAL A 204 -31.00 -3.06 25.13
C VAL A 204 -29.64 -3.30 24.49
N SER A 205 -28.86 -4.23 25.04
CA SER A 205 -27.49 -4.48 24.57
C SER A 205 -27.09 -5.94 24.58
N ASP A 206 -26.16 -6.31 23.70
CA ASP A 206 -25.52 -7.64 23.71
C ASP A 206 -26.56 -8.78 23.72
N TYR A 207 -27.56 -8.68 22.83
CA TYR A 207 -28.75 -9.53 22.85
C TYR A 207 -28.99 -10.18 21.48
N SER A 208 -29.42 -11.45 21.47
CA SER A 208 -29.77 -12.16 20.23
C SER A 208 -31.28 -12.32 20.06
N LEU A 209 -31.82 -12.05 18.87
CA LEU A 209 -33.26 -12.06 18.58
C LEU A 209 -33.58 -12.84 17.29
N GLN A 210 -34.64 -13.65 17.33
CA GLN A 210 -35.19 -14.35 16.16
C GLN A 210 -36.62 -14.85 16.44
N GLY A 211 -37.44 -14.97 15.39
CA GLY A 211 -38.62 -15.83 15.41
C GLY A 211 -39.91 -15.18 15.91
N PHE A 212 -40.03 -13.86 15.84
CA PHE A 212 -41.26 -13.15 16.20
C PHE A 212 -42.22 -13.10 15.02
N PHE A 213 -43.50 -13.33 15.28
CA PHE A 213 -44.55 -13.31 14.26
C PHE A 213 -44.85 -11.90 13.76
N HIS A 214 -45.22 -11.81 12.49
CA HIS A 214 -45.68 -10.58 11.87
C HIS A 214 -47.18 -10.68 11.60
N GLU A 215 -47.96 -10.15 12.54
CA GLU A 215 -49.40 -10.02 12.36
C GLU A 215 -49.72 -8.87 11.40
N SER A 216 -49.14 -7.69 11.64
CA SER A 216 -49.32 -6.52 10.79
C SER A 216 -48.21 -5.46 10.97
N GLN A 217 -48.25 -4.45 10.11
CA GLN A 217 -47.35 -3.29 10.08
C GLN A 217 -47.43 -2.36 11.30
N GLN A 218 -48.48 -2.47 12.13
CA GLN A 218 -48.69 -1.56 13.28
C GLN A 218 -48.82 -2.29 14.62
N THR A 219 -48.93 -3.61 14.61
CA THR A 219 -49.18 -4.41 15.83
C THR A 219 -47.99 -5.27 16.23
N SER A 220 -47.08 -5.60 15.31
CA SER A 220 -45.95 -6.50 15.55
C SER A 220 -44.60 -5.83 15.28
N GLY A 221 -43.57 -6.19 16.05
CA GLY A 221 -42.21 -5.68 15.86
C GLY A 221 -41.29 -5.95 17.04
N LEU A 222 -39.99 -6.08 16.79
CA LEU A 222 -38.99 -6.30 17.84
C LEU A 222 -38.95 -5.11 18.81
N PHE A 223 -38.93 -3.89 18.28
CA PHE A 223 -38.93 -2.66 19.08
C PHE A 223 -40.14 -1.82 18.71
N LEU A 224 -41.20 -1.94 19.51
CA LEU A 224 -42.47 -1.26 19.27
C LEU A 224 -42.61 -0.04 20.19
N PHE A 225 -43.00 1.09 19.63
CA PHE A 225 -43.26 2.34 20.36
C PHE A 225 -44.76 2.59 20.37
N ASN A 226 -45.37 2.46 21.55
CA ASN A 226 -46.81 2.56 21.76
C ASN A 226 -47.13 3.84 22.54
N ALA A 227 -47.88 4.75 21.93
CA ALA A 227 -48.25 6.02 22.55
C ALA A 227 -49.75 6.27 22.49
N THR A 228 -50.36 6.67 23.60
CA THR A 228 -51.74 7.20 23.62
C THR A 228 -51.79 8.69 23.94
N THR A 229 -50.63 9.30 24.22
CA THR A 229 -50.44 10.73 24.49
C THR A 229 -49.15 11.20 23.82
N THR A 230 -48.92 12.52 23.79
CA THR A 230 -47.69 13.11 23.24
C THR A 230 -46.52 13.15 24.24
N THR A 231 -46.61 12.44 25.37
CA THR A 231 -45.50 12.39 26.34
C THR A 231 -44.30 11.70 25.71
N PRO A 232 -43.12 12.35 25.64
CA PRO A 232 -41.97 11.78 24.92
C PRO A 232 -41.44 10.49 25.52
N MET A 233 -41.04 9.57 24.65
CA MET A 233 -40.11 8.48 24.95
C MET A 233 -38.69 8.98 24.70
N LYS A 234 -37.80 8.84 25.68
CA LYS A 234 -36.48 9.52 25.66
C LYS A 234 -35.31 8.57 25.80
N ASN A 235 -34.20 8.86 25.12
CA ASN A 235 -32.92 8.19 25.32
C ASN A 235 -33.04 6.66 25.24
N ILE A 236 -33.65 6.16 24.16
CA ILE A 236 -33.83 4.72 23.94
C ILE A 236 -32.68 4.22 23.07
N THR A 237 -31.85 3.34 23.62
CA THR A 237 -30.64 2.82 22.97
C THR A 237 -30.72 1.31 22.76
N ILE A 238 -30.52 0.88 21.53
CA ILE A 238 -30.38 -0.51 21.13
C ILE A 238 -28.99 -0.66 20.53
N SER A 239 -28.14 -1.51 21.12
CA SER A 239 -26.74 -1.62 20.70
C SER A 239 -26.23 -3.05 20.71
N ARG A 240 -25.34 -3.43 19.79
CA ARG A 240 -24.77 -4.79 19.74
C ARG A 240 -25.83 -5.90 19.79
N VAL A 241 -26.98 -5.66 19.15
CA VAL A 241 -28.05 -6.65 19.02
C VAL A 241 -27.82 -7.44 17.73
N SER A 242 -28.04 -8.75 17.79
CA SER A 242 -28.01 -9.63 16.62
C SER A 242 -29.41 -10.13 16.30
N VAL A 243 -29.98 -9.65 15.20
CA VAL A 243 -31.25 -10.12 14.64
C VAL A 243 -30.95 -11.02 13.46
N ASN A 244 -31.29 -12.30 13.54
CA ASN A 244 -30.98 -13.26 12.48
C ASN A 244 -32.23 -14.01 12.04
N TYR A 245 -32.83 -13.59 10.93
CA TYR A 245 -33.90 -14.35 10.31
C TYR A 245 -33.30 -15.49 9.48
N THR A 246 -33.70 -16.72 9.79
CA THR A 246 -33.25 -17.91 9.07
C THR A 246 -33.81 -17.93 7.65
N SER A 247 -33.08 -18.51 6.70
CA SER A 247 -33.55 -18.74 5.33
C SER A 247 -34.50 -19.94 5.20
N GLY A 248 -34.61 -20.75 6.25
CA GLY A 248 -35.54 -21.88 6.39
C GLY A 248 -36.25 -21.86 7.75
N GLY A 249 -37.11 -22.85 7.99
CA GLY A 249 -38.05 -22.88 9.12
C GLY A 249 -39.45 -22.44 8.70
N THR A 250 -40.45 -22.79 9.51
CA THR A 250 -41.85 -22.38 9.29
C THR A 250 -42.27 -21.37 10.34
N CYS A 251 -43.36 -20.66 10.04
CA CYS A 251 -44.00 -19.76 11.00
C CYS A 251 -45.46 -20.20 11.15
N ASN A 252 -45.71 -21.08 12.12
CA ASN A 252 -47.00 -21.66 12.43
C ASN A 252 -47.10 -22.01 13.93
N GLY A 253 -48.28 -22.47 14.38
CA GLY A 253 -48.56 -22.65 15.81
C GLY A 253 -47.68 -23.70 16.50
N SER A 254 -46.86 -24.43 15.75
CA SER A 254 -45.93 -25.46 16.23
C SER A 254 -44.47 -25.21 15.88
N ASP A 255 -44.15 -24.13 15.17
CA ASP A 255 -42.79 -23.74 14.80
C ASP A 255 -42.73 -22.23 14.55
N GLY A 256 -41.97 -21.54 15.39
CA GLY A 256 -41.71 -20.10 15.26
C GLY A 256 -40.39 -19.76 14.58
N SER A 257 -39.58 -20.77 14.24
CA SER A 257 -38.19 -20.55 13.82
C SER A 257 -38.05 -19.75 12.53
N GLY A 258 -39.05 -19.82 11.64
CA GLY A 258 -39.12 -19.07 10.39
C GLY A 258 -39.91 -17.76 10.47
N CYS A 259 -40.43 -17.39 11.64
CA CYS A 259 -41.17 -16.14 11.82
C CYS A 259 -40.24 -14.93 11.68
N ARG A 260 -40.75 -13.90 11.00
CA ARG A 260 -40.05 -12.64 10.74
C ARG A 260 -40.98 -11.50 11.06
N THR A 261 -40.50 -10.48 11.78
CA THR A 261 -41.30 -9.30 12.13
C THR A 261 -40.52 -8.01 11.85
N ASN A 262 -41.19 -6.87 12.02
CA ASN A 262 -40.59 -5.56 11.85
C ASN A 262 -39.46 -5.35 12.85
N LEU A 263 -38.41 -4.63 12.45
CA LEU A 263 -37.36 -4.23 13.39
C LEU A 263 -37.89 -3.15 14.34
N THR A 264 -38.52 -2.10 13.79
CA THR A 264 -39.19 -1.05 14.57
C THR A 264 -40.64 -0.91 14.17
N THR A 265 -41.52 -0.58 15.12
CA THR A 265 -42.93 -0.31 14.84
C THR A 265 -43.43 0.83 15.72
N PHE A 266 -44.32 1.66 15.18
CA PHE A 266 -44.87 2.82 15.87
C PHE A 266 -46.38 2.72 15.83
N SER A 267 -47.03 2.92 16.97
CA SER A 267 -48.47 2.75 17.05
C SER A 267 -49.13 3.70 18.08
N PRO A 268 -49.99 4.62 17.60
CA PRO A 268 -50.26 4.89 16.19
C PRO A 268 -49.00 5.46 15.51
N ARG A 269 -48.80 5.18 14.21
CA ARG A 269 -47.70 5.80 13.43
C ARG A 269 -48.07 7.21 12.98
N ASP A 270 -48.16 8.11 13.93
CA ASP A 270 -48.48 9.52 13.73
C ASP A 270 -47.76 10.40 14.76
N SER A 271 -48.12 11.69 14.80
CA SER A 271 -47.46 12.68 15.63
C SER A 271 -47.67 12.52 17.14
N ASN A 272 -48.51 11.59 17.58
CA ASN A 272 -48.65 11.24 19.00
C ASN A 272 -47.41 10.52 19.52
N VAL A 273 -46.73 9.75 18.67
CA VAL A 273 -45.46 9.14 19.04
C VAL A 273 -44.37 10.20 18.97
N VAL A 274 -43.89 10.62 20.14
CA VAL A 274 -42.78 11.56 20.29
C VAL A 274 -41.56 10.81 20.79
N LEU A 275 -40.52 10.74 19.96
CA LEU A 275 -39.29 10.01 20.22
C LEU A 275 -38.09 10.96 20.16
N ASP A 276 -37.40 11.09 21.29
CA ASP A 276 -36.28 12.01 21.46
C ASP A 276 -35.04 11.27 21.97
N GLY A 277 -34.00 11.15 21.15
CA GLY A 277 -32.79 10.42 21.50
C GLY A 277 -32.90 8.91 21.25
N PHE A 278 -33.36 8.50 20.08
CA PHE A 278 -33.36 7.09 19.67
C PHE A 278 -32.04 6.70 19.02
N SER A 279 -31.46 5.60 19.49
CA SER A 279 -30.18 5.06 19.02
C SER A 279 -30.30 3.59 18.64
N PHE A 280 -29.89 3.23 17.42
CA PHE A 280 -29.67 1.86 16.98
C PHE A 280 -28.23 1.72 16.48
N GLN A 281 -27.38 1.05 17.24
CA GLN A 281 -25.93 1.13 17.06
C GLN A 281 -25.21 -0.23 17.06
N ASP A 282 -24.12 -0.35 16.30
CA ASP A 282 -23.19 -1.49 16.33
C ASP A 282 -23.88 -2.87 16.26
N SER A 283 -25.03 -2.95 15.59
CA SER A 283 -25.92 -4.12 15.59
C SER A 283 -25.91 -4.80 14.22
N VAL A 284 -26.26 -6.09 14.21
CA VAL A 284 -26.28 -6.91 13.00
C VAL A 284 -27.71 -7.41 12.76
N VAL A 285 -28.26 -7.11 11.59
CA VAL A 285 -29.57 -7.58 11.14
C VAL A 285 -29.38 -8.36 9.84
N LYS A 286 -29.84 -9.60 9.80
CA LYS A 286 -29.69 -10.48 8.63
C LYS A 286 -31.05 -10.94 8.11
N ASN A 287 -31.18 -10.95 6.78
CA ASN A 287 -32.30 -11.54 6.04
C ASN A 287 -33.67 -10.95 6.38
N LEU A 288 -33.74 -9.66 6.74
CA LEU A 288 -35.02 -8.96 6.92
C LEU A 288 -35.64 -8.68 5.53
N ASN A 289 -36.43 -9.61 5.03
CA ASN A 289 -37.17 -9.51 3.77
C ASN A 289 -38.68 -9.63 4.04
N GLY A 290 -39.50 -8.81 3.38
CA GLY A 290 -40.97 -8.81 3.57
C GLY A 290 -41.42 -8.29 4.95
N ALA A 291 -40.59 -7.48 5.60
CA ALA A 291 -40.89 -6.80 6.86
C ALA A 291 -40.16 -5.46 6.90
N THR A 292 -40.58 -4.54 7.76
CA THR A 292 -40.02 -3.18 7.79
C THR A 292 -38.79 -3.06 8.69
N GLY A 293 -37.79 -2.30 8.23
CA GLY A 293 -36.64 -1.89 9.03
C GLY A 293 -37.01 -0.72 9.94
N PHE A 294 -36.80 0.50 9.43
CA PHE A 294 -37.04 1.75 10.17
C PHE A 294 -38.10 2.60 9.46
N LYS A 295 -39.37 2.40 9.82
CA LYS A 295 -40.49 3.08 9.17
C LYS A 295 -41.16 4.08 10.10
N PHE A 296 -40.61 5.29 10.14
CA PHE A 296 -41.10 6.40 10.98
C PHE A 296 -42.32 7.14 10.40
N SER A 297 -42.74 6.79 9.18
CA SER A 297 -43.83 7.44 8.44
C SER A 297 -44.78 6.44 7.78
N ASN A 298 -46.05 6.82 7.61
CA ASN A 298 -47.04 6.11 6.78
C ASN A 298 -47.10 6.63 5.33
N GLY A 299 -46.24 7.60 4.95
CA GLY A 299 -46.22 8.17 3.62
C GLY A 299 -45.66 9.60 3.62
N GLY A 300 -46.28 10.51 2.86
CA GLY A 300 -45.84 11.90 2.76
C GLY A 300 -46.35 12.85 3.86
N ASN A 301 -47.42 12.48 4.60
CA ASN A 301 -48.18 13.46 5.39
C ASN A 301 -48.36 13.12 6.88
N SER A 302 -48.01 11.91 7.32
CA SER A 302 -48.15 11.50 8.72
C SER A 302 -47.01 10.59 9.15
N GLY A 303 -46.41 10.89 10.30
CA GLY A 303 -45.34 10.12 10.92
C GLY A 303 -45.03 10.61 12.32
N VAL A 304 -44.06 9.98 12.97
CA VAL A 304 -43.68 10.26 14.36
C VAL A 304 -42.96 11.60 14.48
N ARG A 305 -43.01 12.21 15.67
CA ARG A 305 -42.13 13.35 16.00
C ARG A 305 -40.80 12.82 16.46
N LEU A 306 -39.75 13.07 15.67
CA LEU A 306 -38.42 12.54 15.90
C LEU A 306 -37.40 13.66 16.16
N SER A 307 -36.59 13.47 17.19
CA SER A 307 -35.39 14.28 17.44
C SER A 307 -34.23 13.43 17.92
N ASN A 308 -33.01 13.90 17.65
CA ASN A 308 -31.77 13.28 18.14
C ASN A 308 -31.61 11.80 17.73
N LEU A 309 -31.92 11.45 16.48
CA LEU A 309 -31.77 10.10 15.93
C LEU A 309 -30.30 9.72 15.72
N THR A 310 -29.92 8.50 16.11
CA THR A 310 -28.64 7.88 15.69
C THR A 310 -28.86 6.45 15.18
N ILE A 311 -28.54 6.21 13.91
CA ILE A 311 -28.42 4.86 13.33
C ILE A 311 -26.98 4.72 12.86
N SER A 312 -26.12 3.98 13.59
CA SER A 312 -24.69 3.96 13.28
C SER A 312 -23.95 2.67 13.55
N GLY A 313 -22.95 2.34 12.72
CA GLY A 313 -22.08 1.17 12.94
C GLY A 313 -22.76 -0.17 12.67
N ASN A 314 -23.94 -0.17 12.04
CA ASN A 314 -24.75 -1.38 11.90
C ASN A 314 -24.46 -2.13 10.59
N GLN A 315 -24.72 -3.43 10.61
CA GLN A 315 -24.69 -4.30 9.44
C GLN A 315 -26.09 -4.83 9.13
N PHE A 316 -26.73 -4.28 8.10
CA PHE A 316 -28.02 -4.72 7.56
C PHE A 316 -27.76 -5.57 6.32
N LEU A 317 -27.62 -6.87 6.53
CA LEU A 317 -27.20 -7.82 5.49
C LEU A 317 -28.42 -8.53 4.91
N ASN A 318 -28.53 -8.53 3.58
CA ASN A 318 -29.67 -9.06 2.85
C ASN A 318 -31.02 -8.54 3.41
N SER A 319 -31.10 -7.24 3.64
CA SER A 319 -32.28 -6.60 4.23
C SER A 319 -32.94 -5.66 3.23
N THR A 320 -34.27 -5.68 3.13
CA THR A 320 -35.00 -4.87 2.15
C THR A 320 -36.11 -4.06 2.80
N GLY A 321 -36.56 -3.05 2.08
CA GLY A 321 -37.87 -2.47 2.30
C GLY A 321 -38.98 -3.48 2.03
N ASP A 322 -40.19 -3.17 2.50
CA ASP A 322 -41.37 -4.01 2.33
C ASP A 322 -42.31 -3.41 1.27
N GLY A 323 -42.00 -3.62 -0.02
CA GLY A 323 -42.74 -3.04 -1.16
C GLY A 323 -41.82 -2.38 -2.18
N SER A 324 -42.37 -1.82 -3.27
CA SER A 324 -41.59 -1.22 -4.37
C SER A 324 -41.65 0.31 -4.45
N GLY A 325 -42.65 0.92 -3.80
CA GLY A 325 -42.80 2.38 -3.73
C GLY A 325 -41.80 3.07 -2.79
N ASP A 326 -41.75 4.38 -2.90
CA ASP A 326 -40.88 5.27 -2.15
C ASP A 326 -41.07 5.15 -0.62
N GLU A 327 -42.33 5.07 -0.18
CA GLU A 327 -42.77 4.90 1.19
C GLU A 327 -42.39 3.56 1.83
N TYR A 328 -41.75 2.69 1.05
CA TYR A 328 -41.25 1.38 1.48
C TYR A 328 -39.72 1.32 1.52
N ALA A 329 -39.02 2.45 1.51
CA ALA A 329 -37.58 2.48 1.75
C ALA A 329 -37.20 1.78 3.06
N PHE A 330 -36.02 1.17 3.11
CA PHE A 330 -35.54 0.45 4.30
C PHE A 330 -35.51 1.35 5.56
N ILE A 331 -35.05 2.59 5.38
CA ILE A 331 -35.18 3.68 6.34
C ILE A 331 -36.07 4.77 5.72
N THR A 332 -37.27 4.95 6.29
CA THR A 332 -38.19 6.03 5.93
C THR A 332 -38.32 6.98 7.11
N LEU A 333 -37.75 8.19 6.98
CA LEU A 333 -37.81 9.24 8.00
C LEU A 333 -39.19 9.91 8.05
N PRO A 334 -39.60 10.50 9.20
CA PRO A 334 -40.91 11.13 9.33
C PRO A 334 -41.02 12.37 8.44
N PRO A 335 -42.23 12.70 7.96
CA PRO A 335 -42.43 13.89 7.15
C PRO A 335 -42.33 15.15 8.03
N GLY A 336 -41.81 16.23 7.46
CA GLY A 336 -41.62 17.48 8.19
C GLY A 336 -40.22 17.64 8.77
N THR A 337 -40.02 18.71 9.53
CA THR A 337 -38.73 19.08 10.11
C THR A 337 -38.27 18.07 11.18
N LEU A 338 -37.01 17.65 11.09
CA LEU A 338 -36.32 16.92 12.16
C LEU A 338 -35.70 17.92 13.13
N ASN A 339 -35.89 17.72 14.42
CA ASN A 339 -35.28 18.58 15.45
C ASN A 339 -33.98 17.94 15.97
N GLY A 340 -33.06 18.77 16.48
CA GLY A 340 -31.80 18.31 17.05
C GLY A 340 -30.83 17.72 16.03
N GLU A 341 -29.90 16.88 16.50
CA GLU A 341 -28.87 16.26 15.65
C GLU A 341 -29.27 14.84 15.25
N ASN A 342 -29.47 14.61 13.95
CA ASN A 342 -29.90 13.33 13.41
C ASN A 342 -28.81 12.73 12.51
N LYS A 343 -28.44 11.48 12.76
CA LYS A 343 -27.26 10.83 12.16
C LYS A 343 -27.61 9.44 11.66
N ILE A 344 -27.35 9.17 10.38
CA ILE A 344 -27.31 7.83 9.78
C ILE A 344 -25.90 7.64 9.25
N SER A 345 -25.03 6.94 9.97
CA SER A 345 -23.61 6.89 9.60
C SER A 345 -22.89 5.58 9.84
N ARG A 346 -21.91 5.24 9.00
CA ARG A 346 -21.11 4.01 9.13
C ARG A 346 -21.95 2.74 9.17
N ASN A 347 -23.03 2.67 8.38
CA ASN A 347 -23.84 1.47 8.25
C ASN A 347 -23.53 0.76 6.93
N ASP A 348 -23.56 -0.57 6.96
CA ASP A 348 -23.60 -1.43 5.78
C ASP A 348 -25.07 -1.77 5.50
N ILE A 349 -25.63 -1.25 4.41
CA ILE A 349 -27.01 -1.51 3.98
C ILE A 349 -26.97 -2.28 2.67
N VAL A 350 -27.02 -3.61 2.76
CA VAL A 350 -26.70 -4.49 1.64
C VAL A 350 -27.82 -5.48 1.35
N ARG A 351 -28.17 -5.62 0.08
CA ARG A 351 -29.09 -6.66 -0.42
C ARG A 351 -28.35 -7.85 -1.00
N ALA A 352 -28.99 -9.01 -1.12
CA ALA A 352 -28.45 -10.12 -1.90
C ALA A 352 -28.68 -9.96 -3.43
N ALA A 353 -29.68 -9.17 -3.84
CA ALA A 353 -30.02 -8.90 -5.23
C ALA A 353 -30.17 -7.38 -5.49
N SER A 354 -30.20 -6.98 -6.76
CA SER A 354 -30.52 -5.62 -7.23
C SER A 354 -32.04 -5.39 -7.37
N GLY A 355 -32.50 -4.16 -7.67
CA GLY A 355 -33.88 -3.86 -8.05
C GLY A 355 -34.88 -3.46 -6.94
N GLN A 356 -34.40 -3.08 -5.75
CA GLN A 356 -35.22 -2.37 -4.75
C GLN A 356 -35.02 -0.88 -4.99
N SER A 357 -36.10 -0.11 -4.91
CA SER A 357 -36.08 1.31 -5.23
C SER A 357 -35.13 2.11 -4.32
N ILE A 358 -35.34 2.16 -3.00
CA ILE A 358 -34.64 3.13 -2.12
C ILE A 358 -34.18 2.51 -0.80
N ALA A 359 -32.97 2.86 -0.33
CA ALA A 359 -32.47 2.48 1.00
C ALA A 359 -32.87 3.50 2.07
N ILE A 360 -32.61 4.79 1.82
CA ILE A 360 -32.92 5.88 2.75
C ILE A 360 -33.81 6.91 2.04
N ARG A 361 -34.99 7.18 2.60
CA ARG A 361 -35.92 8.20 2.11
C ARG A 361 -36.26 9.22 3.18
N TRP A 362 -36.31 10.48 2.78
CA TRP A 362 -36.91 11.54 3.59
C TRP A 362 -37.66 12.58 2.77
N ASP A 363 -38.81 13.00 3.28
CA ASP A 363 -39.61 14.10 2.75
C ASP A 363 -39.81 15.17 3.83
N GLY A 364 -38.91 16.14 3.91
CA GLY A 364 -38.83 17.09 5.03
C GLY A 364 -39.94 18.15 5.04
N LEU A 365 -40.81 18.20 4.03
CA LEU A 365 -41.87 19.19 3.83
C LEU A 365 -41.43 20.66 3.91
N THR A 366 -40.13 20.98 3.90
CA THR A 366 -39.69 22.38 3.80
C THR A 366 -39.84 22.88 2.37
N ARG A 367 -40.40 24.09 2.24
CA ARG A 367 -40.51 24.80 0.96
C ARG A 367 -39.27 25.64 0.65
N SER A 368 -38.26 25.57 1.52
CA SER A 368 -37.01 26.31 1.35
C SER A 368 -35.82 25.36 1.49
N GLY A 369 -35.04 25.25 0.41
CA GLY A 369 -33.80 24.49 0.40
C GLY A 369 -32.68 25.10 1.24
N THR A 370 -32.85 26.27 1.85
CA THR A 370 -31.80 27.00 2.61
C THR A 370 -31.78 26.74 4.12
N VAL A 371 -32.76 26.00 4.64
CA VAL A 371 -32.90 25.77 6.09
C VAL A 371 -32.14 24.50 6.49
N PRO A 372 -31.27 24.52 7.52
CA PRO A 372 -30.67 23.32 8.08
C PRO A 372 -31.70 22.26 8.44
N SER A 373 -31.48 21.02 7.98
CA SER A 373 -32.32 19.88 8.32
C SER A 373 -32.00 19.27 9.68
N GLY A 374 -30.77 19.47 10.18
CA GLY A 374 -30.24 18.70 11.30
C GLY A 374 -29.93 17.24 10.97
N LEU A 375 -30.07 16.80 9.70
CA LEU A 375 -29.80 15.43 9.25
C LEU A 375 -28.43 15.29 8.58
N SER A 376 -27.67 14.27 8.98
CA SER A 376 -26.45 13.83 8.32
C SER A 376 -26.52 12.34 7.95
N ILE A 377 -26.21 12.04 6.70
CA ILE A 377 -26.10 10.69 6.14
C ILE A 377 -24.66 10.52 5.67
N THR A 378 -23.81 9.88 6.46
CA THR A 378 -22.36 9.89 6.19
C THR A 378 -21.68 8.54 6.32
N ASP A 379 -20.70 8.26 5.47
CA ASP A 379 -19.84 7.07 5.57
C ASP A 379 -20.61 5.75 5.58
N ASN A 380 -21.79 5.67 4.96
CA ASN A 380 -22.51 4.41 4.80
C ASN A 380 -22.03 3.68 3.54
N PHE A 381 -22.03 2.35 3.57
CA PHE A 381 -21.92 1.51 2.38
C PHE A 381 -23.31 0.99 1.99
N ILE A 382 -23.76 1.30 0.77
CA ILE A 382 -25.11 0.92 0.31
C ILE A 382 -25.01 0.13 -0.99
N ASP A 383 -25.60 -1.07 -1.03
CA ASP A 383 -25.52 -1.94 -2.22
C ASP A 383 -26.82 -2.67 -2.54
N GLY A 384 -27.20 -2.64 -3.83
CA GLY A 384 -28.39 -3.33 -4.37
C GLY A 384 -29.67 -2.49 -4.45
N TYR A 385 -29.57 -1.16 -4.31
CA TYR A 385 -30.72 -0.23 -4.39
C TYR A 385 -30.60 0.72 -5.59
N ASP A 386 -31.70 0.99 -6.28
CA ASP A 386 -31.71 1.77 -7.52
C ASP A 386 -31.46 3.27 -7.30
N SER A 387 -32.19 3.86 -6.36
CA SER A 387 -31.98 5.22 -5.86
C SER A 387 -31.64 5.17 -4.38
N SER A 388 -30.37 4.91 -4.07
CA SER A 388 -29.93 4.54 -2.72
C SER A 388 -30.34 5.54 -1.64
N ILE A 389 -30.17 6.84 -1.88
CA ILE A 389 -30.62 7.91 -0.97
C ILE A 389 -31.53 8.86 -1.75
N ARG A 390 -32.75 9.09 -1.23
CA ARG A 390 -33.71 10.02 -1.80
C ARG A 390 -34.15 11.07 -0.79
N LEU A 391 -33.93 12.33 -1.16
CA LEU A 391 -34.30 13.50 -0.37
C LEU A 391 -35.32 14.34 -1.15
N SER A 392 -36.41 14.71 -0.51
CA SER A 392 -37.41 15.64 -1.04
C SER A 392 -37.72 16.67 0.04
N ARG A 393 -37.85 17.94 -0.34
CA ARG A 393 -38.19 19.05 0.54
C ARG A 393 -37.44 18.99 1.87
N SER A 394 -36.16 18.64 1.82
CA SER A 394 -35.36 18.30 3.01
C SER A 394 -34.63 19.49 3.60
N GLY A 395 -34.51 20.60 2.86
CA GLY A 395 -33.62 21.70 3.24
C GLY A 395 -32.16 21.32 3.03
N LEU A 396 -31.26 21.87 3.83
CA LEU A 396 -29.83 21.56 3.79
C LEU A 396 -29.57 20.26 4.56
N THR A 397 -29.17 19.19 3.86
CA THR A 397 -28.86 17.87 4.40
C THR A 397 -27.45 17.47 4.03
N THR A 398 -26.68 16.99 5.01
CA THR A 398 -25.32 16.54 4.76
C THR A 398 -25.31 15.10 4.28
N VAL A 399 -24.89 14.85 3.04
CA VAL A 399 -24.75 13.51 2.45
C VAL A 399 -23.32 13.37 1.96
N SER A 400 -22.47 12.64 2.67
CA SER A 400 -21.02 12.69 2.39
C SER A 400 -20.27 11.42 2.76
N GLY A 401 -19.28 11.06 1.95
CA GLY A 401 -18.42 9.88 2.16
C GLY A 401 -19.17 8.55 2.03
N ASN A 402 -20.43 8.55 1.61
CA ASN A 402 -21.17 7.31 1.37
C ASN A 402 -20.63 6.64 0.11
N THR A 403 -20.43 5.33 0.18
CA THR A 403 -19.95 4.51 -0.94
C THR A 403 -21.05 3.56 -1.37
N PHE A 404 -21.02 3.18 -2.65
CA PHE A 404 -22.08 2.38 -3.24
C PHE A 404 -21.52 1.19 -3.99
N GLY A 405 -22.00 -0.01 -3.64
CA GLY A 405 -21.55 -1.24 -4.26
C GLY A 405 -22.02 -1.38 -5.71
N THR A 406 -21.44 -2.35 -6.42
CA THR A 406 -21.62 -2.57 -7.86
C THR A 406 -23.07 -2.89 -8.28
N ARG A 407 -23.97 -3.22 -7.34
CA ARG A 407 -25.38 -3.54 -7.61
C ARG A 407 -26.30 -2.34 -7.36
N SER A 408 -25.77 -1.22 -6.88
CA SER A 408 -26.53 0.02 -6.75
C SER A 408 -26.87 0.62 -8.12
N GLY A 409 -28.06 1.19 -8.23
CA GLY A 409 -28.50 1.89 -9.42
C GLY A 409 -27.74 3.21 -9.58
N SER A 410 -27.27 3.41 -10.80
CA SER A 410 -26.58 4.60 -11.25
C SER A 410 -26.74 4.65 -12.77
N GLN A 411 -26.61 5.83 -13.34
CA GLN A 411 -26.72 6.00 -14.78
C GLN A 411 -25.62 5.26 -15.55
N GLY A 412 -25.97 4.81 -16.76
CA GLY A 412 -24.99 4.22 -17.67
C GLY A 412 -23.89 5.21 -18.03
N ARG A 413 -22.68 4.72 -18.34
CA ARG A 413 -21.53 5.55 -18.70
C ARG A 413 -21.89 6.54 -19.82
N PRO A 414 -21.47 7.81 -19.73
CA PRO A 414 -20.57 8.42 -18.73
C PRO A 414 -21.24 8.90 -17.42
N ALA A 415 -22.49 8.55 -17.16
CA ALA A 415 -23.28 9.00 -16.00
C ALA A 415 -23.48 10.53 -15.92
N THR A 416 -23.66 11.18 -17.07
CA THR A 416 -23.77 12.65 -17.18
C THR A 416 -25.08 13.24 -16.65
N GLY A 417 -26.17 12.48 -16.62
CA GLY A 417 -27.46 12.95 -16.11
C GLY A 417 -27.54 12.96 -14.57
N GLU A 418 -26.60 12.34 -13.86
CA GLU A 418 -26.55 12.42 -12.40
C GLU A 418 -26.17 13.83 -11.92
N GLU A 419 -25.51 14.63 -12.74
CA GLU A 419 -25.03 15.99 -12.39
C GLU A 419 -26.17 16.97 -12.10
N THR A 420 -27.29 16.83 -12.79
CA THR A 420 -28.42 17.76 -12.75
C THR A 420 -29.76 17.12 -12.43
N GLY A 421 -29.82 15.78 -12.31
CA GLY A 421 -31.05 15.03 -12.06
C GLY A 421 -31.98 15.00 -13.27
N ASP A 422 -31.94 13.92 -14.05
CA ASP A 422 -32.73 13.77 -15.29
C ASP A 422 -33.93 12.79 -15.16
N GLY A 423 -34.18 12.28 -13.96
CA GLY A 423 -35.21 11.28 -13.67
C GLY A 423 -34.77 9.81 -13.79
N GLY A 424 -33.50 9.55 -14.13
CA GLY A 424 -32.90 8.21 -14.08
C GLY A 424 -32.56 7.73 -12.66
N ALA A 425 -31.99 6.52 -12.55
CA ALA A 425 -31.48 5.99 -11.28
C ALA A 425 -30.27 6.80 -10.79
N LEU A 426 -30.34 7.30 -9.55
CA LEU A 426 -29.32 8.16 -8.94
C LEU A 426 -28.87 7.57 -7.59
N LEU A 427 -27.56 7.55 -7.33
CA LEU A 427 -27.05 7.14 -6.02
C LEU A 427 -27.58 8.04 -4.88
N VAL A 428 -27.64 9.34 -5.15
CA VAL A 428 -28.23 10.37 -4.31
C VAL A 428 -29.16 11.22 -5.17
N ASP A 429 -30.46 11.12 -4.91
CA ASP A 429 -31.50 11.91 -5.55
C ASP A 429 -31.90 13.08 -4.65
N ASN A 430 -31.43 14.29 -5.00
CA ASN A 430 -31.87 15.54 -4.39
C ASN A 430 -33.08 16.08 -5.18
N GLY A 431 -34.28 15.64 -4.78
CA GLY A 431 -35.53 16.12 -5.33
C GLY A 431 -35.84 17.59 -4.99
N THR A 432 -37.08 17.99 -5.25
CA THR A 432 -37.56 19.38 -5.05
C THR A 432 -37.16 19.96 -3.69
N ASP A 433 -36.64 21.19 -3.68
CA ASP A 433 -36.26 21.95 -2.47
C ASP A 433 -35.28 21.23 -1.51
N SER A 434 -34.52 20.24 -2.00
CA SER A 434 -33.55 19.48 -1.21
C SER A 434 -32.13 19.89 -1.60
N ASN A 435 -31.31 20.26 -0.62
CA ASN A 435 -29.93 20.68 -0.84
C ASN A 435 -29.76 21.76 -1.92
N LEU A 436 -30.76 22.64 -2.07
CA LEU A 436 -30.85 23.62 -3.15
C LEU A 436 -30.72 22.99 -4.56
N SER A 437 -30.80 21.67 -4.74
CA SER A 437 -30.46 21.02 -6.01
C SER A 437 -29.13 21.54 -6.60
N VAL A 438 -28.11 21.67 -5.74
CA VAL A 438 -26.78 22.17 -6.14
C VAL A 438 -26.25 21.36 -7.31
N ALA A 439 -25.84 22.07 -8.36
CA ALA A 439 -25.19 21.46 -9.52
C ALA A 439 -23.80 20.94 -9.14
N THR A 440 -23.47 19.72 -9.58
CA THR A 440 -22.25 19.03 -9.19
C THR A 440 -21.06 19.46 -10.05
N TRP A 441 -19.92 19.73 -9.42
CA TRP A 441 -18.63 19.82 -10.10
C TRP A 441 -18.24 18.48 -10.71
N PHE A 442 -17.63 18.53 -11.88
CA PHE A 442 -17.36 17.32 -12.64
C PHE A 442 -15.93 17.26 -13.17
N PRO A 443 -15.39 16.05 -13.32
CA PRO A 443 -14.10 15.87 -13.98
C PRO A 443 -14.21 16.14 -15.49
N THR A 444 -13.19 16.79 -16.07
CA THR A 444 -13.18 17.19 -17.49
C THR A 444 -12.15 16.46 -18.35
N SER A 445 -11.19 15.78 -17.71
CA SER A 445 -10.13 15.01 -18.37
C SER A 445 -10.01 13.64 -17.70
N ASN A 446 -9.46 12.65 -18.41
CA ASN A 446 -9.06 11.39 -17.79
C ASN A 446 -8.11 11.66 -16.61
N ALA A 447 -8.23 10.85 -15.55
CA ALA A 447 -7.26 10.82 -14.47
C ALA A 447 -6.03 10.02 -14.93
N ALA A 448 -4.87 10.66 -14.97
CA ALA A 448 -3.63 10.05 -15.41
C ALA A 448 -2.73 9.78 -14.21
N VAL A 449 -2.10 8.60 -14.16
CA VAL A 449 -1.06 8.31 -13.17
C VAL A 449 0.11 9.29 -13.35
N VAL A 450 0.56 9.88 -12.24
CA VAL A 450 1.64 10.86 -12.22
C VAL A 450 2.72 10.48 -11.23
N ALA A 451 3.96 10.87 -11.54
CA ALA A 451 5.12 10.69 -10.66
C ALA A 451 4.99 11.48 -9.34
N ALA A 452 4.42 12.69 -9.44
CA ALA A 452 4.13 13.55 -8.31
C ALA A 452 2.96 14.48 -8.69
N PRO A 453 2.17 14.94 -7.70
CA PRO A 453 1.19 16.00 -7.92
C PRO A 453 1.85 17.24 -8.55
N SER A 454 1.17 17.89 -9.49
CA SER A 454 1.60 19.22 -9.94
C SER A 454 1.57 20.21 -8.79
N SER A 455 2.41 21.25 -8.84
CA SER A 455 2.57 22.22 -7.73
C SER A 455 1.28 22.98 -7.37
N ALA A 456 0.32 23.04 -8.30
CA ALA A 456 -0.98 23.68 -8.10
C ALA A 456 -2.12 22.69 -7.80
N ALA A 457 -1.85 21.37 -7.81
CA ALA A 457 -2.87 20.36 -7.59
C ALA A 457 -3.33 20.32 -6.12
N LEU A 458 -4.64 20.22 -5.96
CA LEU A 458 -5.26 19.95 -4.67
C LEU A 458 -5.20 18.45 -4.39
N VAL A 459 -4.56 18.04 -3.29
CA VAL A 459 -4.38 16.63 -2.95
C VAL A 459 -5.55 16.16 -2.09
N ALA A 460 -6.33 15.21 -2.62
CA ALA A 460 -7.41 14.57 -1.89
C ALA A 460 -6.86 13.72 -0.74
N LYS A 461 -7.44 13.85 0.45
CA LYS A 461 -7.06 13.08 1.63
C LYS A 461 -8.10 12.01 1.94
N PRO A 462 -7.75 10.71 1.83
CA PRO A 462 -8.62 9.62 2.29
C PRO A 462 -8.95 9.76 3.79
N ARG A 463 -10.16 9.36 4.20
CA ARG A 463 -10.57 9.33 5.62
C ARG A 463 -9.87 8.22 6.41
N ALA A 464 -9.61 7.09 5.75
CA ALA A 464 -8.87 5.96 6.27
C ALA A 464 -7.76 5.59 5.29
N GLY A 465 -6.65 5.05 5.80
CA GLY A 465 -5.58 4.52 4.97
C GLY A 465 -6.07 3.33 4.14
N PHE A 466 -5.55 3.20 2.93
CA PHE A 466 -5.81 2.02 2.09
C PHE A 466 -4.97 0.84 2.56
N THR A 467 -5.47 -0.37 2.30
CA THR A 467 -4.65 -1.58 2.43
C THR A 467 -3.71 -1.67 1.22
N GLY A 468 -2.41 -1.85 1.46
CA GLY A 468 -1.38 -1.82 0.42
C GLY A 468 -0.80 -0.42 0.19
N GLY A 469 0.02 -0.28 -0.87
CA GLY A 469 0.55 1.01 -1.29
C GLY A 469 -0.46 1.83 -2.10
N THR A 470 -0.10 3.06 -2.46
CA THR A 470 -0.95 3.95 -3.26
C THR A 470 -0.21 4.54 -4.44
N CYS A 471 -0.93 4.83 -5.51
CA CYS A 471 -0.43 5.43 -6.73
C CYS A 471 -1.16 6.75 -7.00
N ALA A 472 -0.43 7.83 -7.29
CA ALA A 472 -1.03 9.14 -7.51
C ALA A 472 -1.61 9.24 -8.92
N ALA A 473 -2.85 9.74 -9.04
CA ALA A 473 -3.44 10.11 -10.32
C ALA A 473 -4.01 11.52 -10.27
N GLU A 474 -3.83 12.30 -11.33
CA GLU A 474 -4.22 13.71 -11.41
C GLU A 474 -5.20 13.95 -12.57
N PHE A 475 -6.18 14.83 -12.35
CA PHE A 475 -7.17 15.26 -13.35
C PHE A 475 -7.70 16.66 -13.05
N ALA A 476 -8.31 17.29 -14.06
CA ALA A 476 -9.00 18.56 -13.88
C ALA A 476 -10.46 18.36 -13.49
N VAL A 477 -10.94 19.20 -12.58
CA VAL A 477 -12.36 19.38 -12.26
C VAL A 477 -12.83 20.77 -12.65
N GLN A 478 -14.09 20.88 -13.04
CA GLN A 478 -14.71 22.13 -13.47
C GLN A 478 -16.02 22.39 -12.72
N ARG A 479 -16.21 23.66 -12.38
CA ARG A 479 -17.48 24.18 -11.87
C ARG A 479 -18.56 24.13 -12.96
N PRO A 480 -19.78 23.66 -12.67
CA PRO A 480 -20.86 23.66 -13.63
C PRO A 480 -21.20 25.09 -14.09
N VAL A 481 -21.56 25.21 -15.37
CA VAL A 481 -21.98 26.48 -16.00
C VAL A 481 -23.49 26.51 -16.29
N THR A 482 -24.15 25.37 -16.14
CA THR A 482 -25.61 25.19 -16.26
C THR A 482 -26.11 24.44 -15.02
N GLY A 483 -27.40 24.59 -14.71
CA GLY A 483 -28.04 23.99 -13.54
C GLY A 483 -28.85 25.01 -12.74
N GLN A 484 -29.72 24.52 -11.86
CA GLN A 484 -30.60 25.39 -11.06
C GLN A 484 -29.81 26.22 -10.05
N ASN A 485 -28.87 25.60 -9.33
CA ASN A 485 -28.06 26.28 -8.33
C ASN A 485 -26.57 25.97 -8.51
N ILE A 486 -25.86 26.90 -9.14
CA ILE A 486 -24.41 26.80 -9.36
C ILE A 486 -23.69 27.29 -8.10
N PRO A 487 -22.86 26.46 -7.46
CA PRO A 487 -22.16 26.85 -6.24
C PRO A 487 -21.07 27.89 -6.54
N THR A 488 -21.18 29.08 -5.96
CA THR A 488 -20.27 30.23 -6.18
C THR A 488 -19.25 30.44 -5.05
N GLY A 489 -19.50 29.91 -3.85
CA GLY A 489 -18.60 29.96 -2.71
C GLY A 489 -17.55 28.83 -2.73
N PRO A 490 -16.64 28.79 -1.73
CA PRO A 490 -15.77 27.63 -1.55
C PRO A 490 -16.61 26.34 -1.48
N VAL A 491 -16.17 25.34 -2.21
CA VAL A 491 -16.74 24.00 -2.17
C VAL A 491 -15.72 22.98 -1.67
N SER A 492 -16.23 21.97 -0.99
CA SER A 492 -15.53 20.71 -0.78
C SER A 492 -15.93 19.73 -1.87
N LEU A 493 -14.98 18.92 -2.35
CA LEU A 493 -15.24 17.85 -3.31
C LEU A 493 -14.90 16.52 -2.63
N ASP A 494 -15.86 15.61 -2.58
CA ASP A 494 -15.66 14.20 -2.24
C ASP A 494 -15.34 13.43 -3.53
N LEU A 495 -14.22 12.70 -3.54
CA LEU A 495 -13.70 12.00 -4.71
C LEU A 495 -13.90 10.50 -4.54
N TYR A 496 -14.30 9.83 -5.62
CA TYR A 496 -14.58 8.40 -5.60
C TYR A 496 -13.98 7.71 -6.81
N TRP A 497 -13.56 6.47 -6.62
CA TRP A 497 -13.24 5.55 -7.69
C TRP A 497 -14.42 4.60 -7.91
N THR A 498 -14.63 4.22 -9.17
CA THR A 498 -15.60 3.20 -9.54
C THR A 498 -15.08 2.24 -10.60
N ALA A 499 -15.50 0.97 -10.52
CA ALA A 499 -15.20 0.00 -11.57
C ALA A 499 -16.00 0.31 -12.84
N ASP A 500 -17.22 0.83 -12.65
CA ASP A 500 -18.16 1.14 -13.72
C ASP A 500 -18.82 2.50 -13.53
N ARG A 501 -19.69 2.62 -12.51
CA ARG A 501 -20.50 3.82 -12.30
C ARG A 501 -20.86 4.16 -10.85
N THR A 502 -20.78 3.26 -9.87
CA THR A 502 -21.48 3.45 -8.58
C THR A 502 -20.73 4.24 -7.51
N ALA A 503 -19.40 4.35 -7.48
CA ALA A 503 -18.60 4.96 -6.39
C ALA A 503 -18.30 4.01 -5.21
N GLU A 504 -17.61 2.93 -5.51
CA GLU A 504 -17.28 1.82 -4.63
C GLU A 504 -16.18 2.19 -3.62
N ILE A 505 -15.24 3.07 -3.98
CA ILE A 505 -14.10 3.44 -3.12
C ILE A 505 -14.08 4.96 -2.95
N TYR A 506 -14.10 5.42 -1.70
CA TYR A 506 -13.87 6.82 -1.36
C TYR A 506 -12.37 7.16 -1.40
N LEU A 507 -11.97 8.03 -2.31
CA LEU A 507 -10.58 8.44 -2.53
C LEU A 507 -10.15 9.62 -1.65
N GLY A 508 -11.10 10.29 -1.00
CA GLY A 508 -10.83 11.39 -0.11
C GLY A 508 -11.56 12.68 -0.46
N ARG A 509 -11.16 13.76 0.22
CA ARG A 509 -11.74 15.10 0.04
C ARG A 509 -10.67 16.14 -0.27
N VAL A 510 -11.03 17.11 -1.11
CA VAL A 510 -10.40 18.43 -1.17
C VAL A 510 -11.38 19.49 -0.68
N THR A 511 -10.90 20.51 0.03
CA THR A 511 -11.73 21.56 0.67
C THR A 511 -11.35 22.94 0.15
N GLY A 512 -12.26 23.92 0.25
CA GLY A 512 -11.95 25.31 -0.06
C GLY A 512 -11.71 25.60 -1.54
N VAL A 513 -12.29 24.82 -2.45
CA VAL A 513 -12.11 25.01 -3.90
C VAL A 513 -12.92 26.23 -4.35
N THR A 514 -12.24 27.25 -4.89
CA THR A 514 -12.86 28.52 -5.32
C THR A 514 -12.70 28.83 -6.80
N ALA A 515 -11.62 28.37 -7.43
CA ALA A 515 -11.33 28.61 -8.85
C ALA A 515 -12.27 27.82 -9.76
N ALA A 516 -12.77 28.41 -10.85
CA ALA A 516 -13.74 27.76 -11.75
C ALA A 516 -13.26 26.42 -12.35
N THR A 517 -11.94 26.21 -12.40
CA THR A 517 -11.28 24.96 -12.72
C THR A 517 -10.16 24.71 -11.70
N ALA A 518 -9.98 23.47 -11.27
CA ALA A 518 -8.88 23.08 -10.38
C ALA A 518 -8.27 21.76 -10.84
N SER A 519 -6.96 21.59 -10.62
CA SER A 519 -6.34 20.27 -10.72
C SER A 519 -6.47 19.54 -9.38
N VAL A 520 -6.81 18.27 -9.41
CA VAL A 520 -6.99 17.43 -8.24
C VAL A 520 -6.16 16.17 -8.40
N THR A 521 -5.42 15.81 -7.35
CA THR A 521 -4.69 14.54 -7.27
C THR A 521 -5.35 13.62 -6.25
N VAL A 522 -5.54 12.36 -6.62
CA VAL A 522 -6.09 11.29 -5.77
C VAL A 522 -5.06 10.19 -5.57
N ALA A 523 -5.12 9.52 -4.43
CA ALA A 523 -4.36 8.31 -4.15
C ALA A 523 -5.19 7.08 -4.55
N LEU A 524 -4.76 6.36 -5.58
CA LEU A 524 -5.38 5.11 -6.02
C LEU A 524 -4.81 3.94 -5.21
N PRO A 525 -5.66 3.12 -4.57
CA PRO A 525 -5.20 1.96 -3.80
C PRO A 525 -4.64 0.86 -4.70
N VAL A 526 -3.49 0.29 -4.27
CA VAL A 526 -2.87 -0.88 -4.91
C VAL A 526 -3.42 -2.17 -4.33
N GLY A 527 -4.00 -3.02 -5.18
CA GLY A 527 -4.59 -4.29 -4.77
C GLY A 527 -6.09 -4.20 -4.44
N PRO A 528 -6.71 -5.36 -4.13
CA PRO A 528 -8.13 -5.42 -3.82
C PRO A 528 -8.45 -4.69 -2.52
N GLN A 529 -9.44 -3.80 -2.56
CA GLN A 529 -10.02 -3.15 -1.39
C GLN A 529 -11.32 -3.86 -1.01
N PRO A 530 -11.49 -4.31 0.24
CA PRO A 530 -12.71 -4.97 0.66
C PRO A 530 -13.88 -3.98 0.60
N LEU A 531 -15.01 -4.39 0.00
CA LEU A 531 -16.26 -3.65 0.13
C LEU A 531 -17.06 -4.25 1.28
N ALA A 532 -17.81 -3.41 1.97
CA ALA A 532 -18.48 -3.81 3.19
C ALA A 532 -19.71 -4.70 2.93
N GLY A 533 -20.21 -5.36 3.98
CA GLY A 533 -21.55 -5.96 4.01
C GLY A 533 -21.91 -7.11 3.06
N ALA A 534 -20.97 -7.85 2.45
CA ALA A 534 -21.33 -9.02 1.64
C ALA A 534 -21.25 -10.34 2.42
N THR A 535 -22.16 -11.27 2.11
CA THR A 535 -22.16 -12.66 2.61
C THR A 535 -20.99 -13.49 2.04
N ALA A 536 -20.33 -12.99 0.99
CA ALA A 536 -19.09 -13.49 0.43
C ALA A 536 -18.11 -12.31 0.25
N PRO A 537 -16.78 -12.49 0.34
CA PRO A 537 -15.84 -11.40 0.17
C PRO A 537 -15.98 -10.77 -1.22
N ILE A 538 -16.46 -9.53 -1.27
CA ILE A 538 -16.44 -8.71 -2.48
C ILE A 538 -15.37 -7.63 -2.31
N SER A 539 -14.67 -7.33 -3.40
CA SER A 539 -13.63 -6.31 -3.40
C SER A 539 -13.65 -5.51 -4.69
N ALA A 540 -13.28 -4.25 -4.58
CA ALA A 540 -13.01 -3.36 -5.71
C ALA A 540 -11.50 -3.22 -5.92
N GLN A 541 -11.05 -2.99 -7.15
CA GLN A 541 -9.62 -2.85 -7.45
C GLN A 541 -9.38 -1.72 -8.45
N ALA A 542 -8.76 -0.64 -7.97
CA ALA A 542 -8.34 0.48 -8.82
C ALA A 542 -7.04 0.18 -9.57
N VAL A 543 -6.06 -0.41 -8.86
CA VAL A 543 -4.75 -0.77 -9.41
C VAL A 543 -4.50 -2.25 -9.19
N ASN A 544 -4.17 -2.96 -10.27
CA ASN A 544 -3.78 -4.37 -10.18
C ASN A 544 -2.41 -4.49 -9.50
N ALA A 545 -2.33 -5.19 -8.35
CA ALA A 545 -1.08 -5.34 -7.62
C ALA A 545 -0.01 -6.15 -8.38
N THR A 546 -0.43 -7.01 -9.32
CA THR A 546 0.46 -7.82 -10.15
C THR A 546 0.96 -7.06 -11.37
N THR A 547 0.09 -6.40 -12.12
CA THR A 547 0.48 -5.75 -13.38
C THR A 547 0.76 -4.26 -13.25
N GLY A 548 0.29 -3.61 -12.18
CA GLY A 548 0.31 -2.15 -12.02
C GLY A 548 -0.73 -1.43 -12.85
N ASP A 549 -1.53 -2.14 -13.65
CA ASP A 549 -2.52 -1.53 -14.52
C ASP A 549 -3.60 -0.83 -13.68
N VAL A 550 -3.89 0.40 -14.06
CA VAL A 550 -5.01 1.15 -13.49
C VAL A 550 -6.23 0.94 -14.38
N SER A 551 -7.40 0.85 -13.76
CA SER A 551 -8.67 0.71 -14.47
C SER A 551 -9.79 1.44 -13.74
N GLY A 552 -10.97 1.48 -14.34
CA GLY A 552 -12.14 2.14 -13.77
C GLY A 552 -12.15 3.65 -14.02
N PHE A 553 -12.89 4.37 -13.18
CA PHE A 553 -13.23 5.76 -13.39
C PHE A 553 -13.18 6.53 -12.08
N VAL A 554 -13.00 7.85 -12.17
CA VAL A 554 -13.20 8.77 -11.04
C VAL A 554 -14.45 9.60 -11.25
N ARG A 555 -15.12 9.93 -10.14
CA ARG A 555 -16.25 10.87 -10.09
C ARG A 555 -16.26 11.65 -8.79
N VAL A 556 -17.10 12.68 -8.74
CA VAL A 556 -17.08 13.71 -7.70
C VAL A 556 -18.47 13.92 -7.11
N GLN A 557 -18.54 14.21 -5.82
CA GLN A 557 -19.69 14.81 -5.15
C GLN A 557 -19.28 16.18 -4.60
N THR A 558 -20.13 17.19 -4.78
CA THR A 558 -19.84 18.57 -4.37
C THR A 558 -20.54 18.90 -3.06
N HIS A 559 -19.87 19.68 -2.22
CA HIS A 559 -20.46 20.22 -1.01
C HIS A 559 -20.22 21.73 -0.88
N VAL A 560 -21.27 22.51 -0.65
CA VAL A 560 -21.17 23.97 -0.45
C VAL A 560 -20.81 24.27 0.99
N GLU A 561 -19.74 25.03 1.21
CA GLU A 561 -19.20 25.32 2.56
C GLU A 561 -19.79 26.59 3.20
N THR A 562 -20.39 27.49 2.40
CA THR A 562 -20.91 28.77 2.89
C THR A 562 -22.29 28.67 3.55
N THR A 563 -22.87 27.48 3.59
CA THR A 563 -24.18 27.23 4.18
C THR A 563 -24.04 26.80 5.64
N PRO A 564 -25.06 27.07 6.50
CA PRO A 564 -25.04 26.71 7.92
C PRO A 564 -24.94 25.20 8.20
N GLN A 565 -25.22 24.38 7.19
CA GLN A 565 -25.00 22.94 7.19
C GLN A 565 -24.41 22.54 5.84
N LEU A 566 -23.53 21.53 5.79
CA LEU A 566 -22.86 21.12 4.57
C LEU A 566 -23.90 20.64 3.53
N THR A 567 -24.05 21.39 2.44
CA THR A 567 -25.07 21.15 1.40
C THR A 567 -24.50 20.26 0.33
N SER A 568 -25.04 19.05 0.17
CA SER A 568 -24.42 18.03 -0.67
C SER A 568 -25.18 17.84 -1.97
N SER A 569 -24.46 17.86 -3.09
CA SER A 569 -25.02 17.52 -4.39
C SER A 569 -25.22 16.01 -4.56
N GLN A 570 -25.91 15.66 -5.61
CA GLN A 570 -25.77 14.40 -6.35
C GLN A 570 -24.35 14.19 -6.89
N PHE A 571 -24.11 13.09 -7.61
CA PHE A 571 -22.80 12.73 -8.15
C PHE A 571 -22.58 13.27 -9.57
N SER A 572 -21.33 13.47 -9.97
CA SER A 572 -20.98 13.91 -11.33
C SER A 572 -20.77 12.78 -12.32
N ARG A 573 -20.61 13.11 -13.60
CA ARG A 573 -20.12 12.17 -14.61
C ARG A 573 -18.80 11.52 -14.20
N THR A 574 -18.48 10.44 -14.88
CA THR A 574 -17.24 9.67 -14.71
C THR A 574 -16.24 10.02 -15.80
N VAL A 575 -14.94 9.96 -15.47
CA VAL A 575 -13.83 9.96 -16.44
C VAL A 575 -12.90 8.79 -16.16
N ALA A 576 -12.29 8.24 -17.20
CA ALA A 576 -11.45 7.06 -17.06
C ALA A 576 -10.17 7.37 -16.28
N VAL A 577 -9.67 6.36 -15.57
CA VAL A 577 -8.30 6.35 -15.02
C VAL A 577 -7.37 5.67 -16.02
N THR A 578 -6.19 6.25 -16.25
CA THR A 578 -5.22 5.80 -17.25
C THR A 578 -3.80 5.84 -16.71
N GLY A 579 -2.92 4.99 -17.25
CA GLY A 579 -1.51 4.88 -16.85
C GLY A 579 -1.18 3.51 -16.25
N ASN A 580 0.00 3.41 -15.64
CA ASN A 580 0.44 2.21 -14.93
C ASN A 580 1.25 2.63 -13.70
N CYS A 581 1.04 1.94 -12.59
CA CYS A 581 1.63 2.25 -11.29
C CYS A 581 2.96 1.54 -11.01
N ARG A 582 3.54 0.88 -12.01
CA ARG A 582 4.88 0.30 -11.96
C ARG A 582 5.90 1.23 -12.60
N PRO A 583 7.08 1.40 -11.97
CA PRO A 583 8.11 2.25 -12.50
C PRO A 583 8.71 1.65 -13.78
N THR A 584 8.90 2.50 -14.78
CA THR A 584 9.75 2.22 -15.94
C THR A 584 11.09 2.90 -15.71
N LEU A 585 12.17 2.20 -15.98
CA LEU A 585 13.52 2.64 -15.63
C LEU A 585 14.35 2.90 -16.89
N ALA A 586 15.18 3.93 -16.83
CA ALA A 586 16.28 4.15 -17.75
C ALA A 586 17.59 4.31 -16.98
N LEU A 587 18.67 3.67 -17.42
CA LEU A 587 19.98 3.78 -16.81
C LEU A 587 21.00 4.16 -17.87
N GLU A 588 21.40 5.43 -17.87
CA GLU A 588 22.29 5.99 -18.89
C GLU A 588 23.62 6.40 -18.28
N GLN A 589 24.66 6.53 -19.10
CA GLN A 589 25.84 7.29 -18.72
C GLN A 589 25.46 8.71 -18.25
N ALA A 590 26.08 9.16 -17.15
CA ALA A 590 25.81 10.49 -16.60
C ALA A 590 26.25 11.60 -17.56
N ALA A 591 25.49 12.69 -17.62
CA ALA A 591 25.82 13.83 -18.47
C ALA A 591 27.21 14.41 -18.14
N GLY A 592 28.04 14.61 -19.16
CA GLY A 592 29.40 15.14 -19.01
C GLY A 592 30.46 14.10 -18.61
N GLN A 593 30.08 12.83 -18.43
CA GLN A 593 31.03 11.74 -18.32
C GLN A 593 31.78 11.58 -19.65
N ASN A 594 33.11 11.61 -19.63
CA ASN A 594 33.91 11.29 -20.80
C ASN A 594 33.81 9.79 -21.11
N ASP A 595 33.74 9.44 -22.39
CA ASP A 595 33.91 8.06 -22.87
C ASP A 595 34.76 8.09 -24.17
N PRO A 596 35.99 7.52 -24.17
CA PRO A 596 36.67 6.85 -23.05
C PRO A 596 37.10 7.81 -21.92
N THR A 597 37.29 7.27 -20.71
CA THR A 597 37.74 8.01 -19.52
C THR A 597 38.91 7.34 -18.80
N MET A 598 39.76 8.15 -18.16
CA MET A 598 40.76 7.69 -17.18
C MET A 598 40.37 8.05 -15.74
N SER A 599 39.21 8.69 -15.54
CA SER A 599 38.65 8.87 -14.21
C SER A 599 38.07 7.55 -13.72
N ARG A 600 38.32 7.23 -12.45
CA ARG A 600 37.97 5.94 -11.86
C ARG A 600 36.49 5.74 -11.67
N ASP A 601 35.79 6.81 -11.32
CA ASP A 601 34.36 6.78 -11.08
C ASP A 601 33.63 6.80 -12.42
N LEU A 602 33.01 5.67 -12.75
CA LEU A 602 32.14 5.53 -13.91
C LEU A 602 30.72 5.88 -13.46
N ARG A 603 30.22 7.04 -13.88
CA ARG A 603 28.96 7.60 -13.39
C ARG A 603 27.82 7.27 -14.34
N TYR A 604 26.76 6.69 -13.80
CA TYR A 604 25.49 6.45 -14.48
C TYR A 604 24.37 7.20 -13.75
N LEU A 605 23.32 7.56 -14.49
CA LEU A 605 22.11 8.17 -13.98
C LEU A 605 20.94 7.21 -14.18
N LEU A 606 20.43 6.68 -13.09
CA LEU A 606 19.14 5.97 -13.08
C LEU A 606 18.02 7.01 -13.06
N THR A 607 17.09 6.92 -14.01
CA THR A 607 15.85 7.69 -14.05
C THR A 607 14.64 6.76 -14.00
N SER A 608 13.63 7.11 -13.21
CA SER A 608 12.39 6.35 -13.07
C SER A 608 11.17 7.20 -13.42
N SER A 609 10.14 6.59 -14.01
CA SER A 609 8.86 7.26 -14.28
C SER A 609 7.99 7.48 -13.04
N LEU A 610 8.25 6.74 -11.95
CA LEU A 610 7.57 6.88 -10.66
C LEU A 610 8.60 6.90 -9.52
N PRO A 611 8.31 7.56 -8.38
CA PRO A 611 9.22 7.59 -7.24
C PRO A 611 9.58 6.18 -6.77
N LEU A 612 10.88 5.88 -6.74
CA LEU A 612 11.41 4.65 -6.15
C LEU A 612 11.58 4.82 -4.64
N ASP A 613 11.37 3.74 -3.89
CA ASP A 613 11.76 3.66 -2.50
C ASP A 613 13.30 3.59 -2.42
N PRO A 614 13.98 4.62 -1.87
CA PRO A 614 15.44 4.65 -1.82
C PRO A 614 16.07 3.47 -1.09
N SER A 615 15.35 2.83 -0.16
CA SER A 615 15.84 1.65 0.55
C SER A 615 15.92 0.40 -0.33
N THR A 616 15.25 0.42 -1.49
CA THR A 616 15.21 -0.69 -2.45
C THR A 616 16.10 -0.47 -3.67
N VAL A 617 16.84 0.65 -3.73
CA VAL A 617 17.76 0.95 -4.82
C VAL A 617 19.18 0.91 -4.25
N THR A 618 19.76 -0.30 -4.24
CA THR A 618 21.06 -0.57 -3.62
C THR A 618 22.12 -0.96 -4.65
N PRO A 619 23.42 -0.96 -4.29
CA PRO A 619 24.48 -1.45 -5.18
C PRO A 619 24.23 -2.87 -5.72
N ASP A 620 23.59 -3.75 -4.95
CA ASP A 620 23.31 -5.15 -5.34
C ASP A 620 22.22 -5.27 -6.42
N ASP A 621 21.46 -4.19 -6.65
CA ASP A 621 20.40 -4.16 -7.66
C ASP A 621 20.90 -3.75 -9.05
N VAL A 622 22.12 -3.20 -9.12
CA VAL A 622 22.77 -2.80 -10.35
C VAL A 622 23.72 -3.90 -10.81
N GLN A 623 23.44 -4.45 -11.98
CA GLN A 623 24.26 -5.45 -12.64
C GLN A 623 25.32 -4.77 -13.49
N LEU A 624 26.57 -5.17 -13.34
CA LEU A 624 27.67 -4.70 -14.18
C LEU A 624 28.18 -5.83 -15.07
N ALA A 625 28.42 -5.51 -16.34
CA ALA A 625 29.19 -6.35 -17.26
C ALA A 625 30.42 -5.56 -17.72
N ALA A 626 31.60 -6.19 -17.69
CA ALA A 626 32.83 -5.54 -18.12
C ALA A 626 33.60 -6.43 -19.10
N THR A 627 34.03 -5.84 -20.21
CA THR A 627 34.79 -6.54 -21.25
C THR A 627 36.18 -5.92 -21.40
N ALA A 628 37.19 -6.76 -21.55
CA ALA A 628 38.56 -6.31 -21.79
C ALA A 628 38.67 -5.49 -23.08
N THR A 629 39.56 -4.50 -23.08
CA THR A 629 39.91 -3.65 -24.21
C THR A 629 41.36 -3.91 -24.62
N ALA A 630 41.81 -3.28 -25.71
CA ALA A 630 43.22 -3.33 -26.12
C ALA A 630 44.20 -2.77 -25.05
N ASN A 631 43.71 -1.98 -24.09
CA ASN A 631 44.50 -1.41 -22.99
C ASN A 631 44.42 -2.22 -21.68
N THR A 632 43.72 -3.35 -21.66
CA THR A 632 43.66 -4.21 -20.47
C THR A 632 45.00 -4.89 -20.25
N LEU A 633 45.53 -4.75 -19.05
CA LEU A 633 46.80 -5.33 -18.61
C LEU A 633 46.60 -6.73 -18.02
N ASP A 634 45.52 -6.94 -17.26
CA ASP A 634 45.16 -8.22 -16.64
C ASP A 634 43.64 -8.44 -16.64
N THR A 635 43.16 -9.33 -17.52
CA THR A 635 41.74 -9.65 -17.67
C THR A 635 41.13 -10.27 -16.42
N ALA A 636 41.91 -10.99 -15.60
CA ALA A 636 41.41 -11.61 -14.37
C ALA A 636 41.17 -10.58 -13.26
N ARG A 637 41.72 -9.37 -13.41
CA ARG A 637 41.65 -8.29 -12.42
C ARG A 637 40.81 -7.09 -12.85
N ILE A 638 39.89 -7.25 -13.80
CA ILE A 638 38.97 -6.16 -14.17
C ILE A 638 38.05 -5.79 -12.99
N ASN A 639 37.55 -6.77 -12.23
CA ASN A 639 36.81 -6.59 -10.97
C ASN A 639 35.75 -5.45 -10.99
N PRO A 640 34.70 -5.55 -11.84
CA PRO A 640 33.63 -4.56 -11.89
C PRO A 640 32.81 -4.59 -10.61
N ARG A 641 32.59 -3.43 -10.00
CA ARG A 641 31.76 -3.29 -8.79
C ARG A 641 31.06 -1.94 -8.74
N VAL A 642 29.88 -1.93 -8.12
CA VAL A 642 29.14 -0.70 -7.81
C VAL A 642 29.59 -0.21 -6.44
N VAL A 643 29.98 1.05 -6.36
CA VAL A 643 30.54 1.68 -5.16
C VAL A 643 29.48 2.41 -4.37
N SER A 644 28.56 3.09 -5.07
CA SER A 644 27.46 3.81 -4.43
C SER A 644 26.28 3.93 -5.37
N VAL A 645 25.09 3.94 -4.77
CA VAL A 645 23.85 4.36 -5.41
C VAL A 645 23.22 5.41 -4.50
N THR A 646 23.10 6.64 -4.97
CA THR A 646 22.70 7.79 -4.15
C THR A 646 21.51 8.51 -4.77
N PRO A 647 20.41 8.76 -4.04
CA PRO A 647 19.30 9.57 -4.55
C PRO A 647 19.77 10.98 -4.90
N VAL A 648 19.34 11.49 -6.06
CA VAL A 648 19.64 12.88 -6.45
C VAL A 648 18.73 13.81 -5.65
N ALA A 649 19.33 14.76 -4.92
CA ALA A 649 18.61 15.69 -4.06
C ALA A 649 17.56 16.51 -4.86
N GLY A 650 16.37 16.67 -4.28
CA GLY A 650 15.27 17.41 -4.91
C GLY A 650 14.56 16.68 -6.07
N LYS A 651 14.91 15.42 -6.35
CA LYS A 651 14.27 14.60 -7.40
C LYS A 651 13.24 13.60 -6.87
N ASN A 652 12.97 13.59 -5.56
CA ASN A 652 11.91 12.79 -4.93
C ASN A 652 11.92 11.30 -5.33
N GLY A 653 13.10 10.68 -5.38
CA GLY A 653 13.23 9.26 -5.74
C GLY A 653 13.03 8.96 -7.23
N LEU A 654 13.00 9.96 -8.11
CA LEU A 654 12.94 9.77 -9.56
C LEU A 654 14.32 9.61 -10.22
N GLN A 655 15.38 10.00 -9.52
CA GLN A 655 16.75 9.93 -10.04
C GLN A 655 17.74 9.45 -8.98
N PHE A 656 18.68 8.61 -9.38
CA PHE A 656 19.79 8.11 -8.56
C PHE A 656 21.10 8.17 -9.35
N GLU A 657 22.15 8.66 -8.71
CA GLU A 657 23.52 8.57 -9.23
C GLU A 657 24.10 7.21 -8.84
N VAL A 658 24.56 6.46 -9.84
CA VAL A 658 25.21 5.16 -9.68
C VAL A 658 26.68 5.32 -10.05
N VAL A 659 27.57 4.95 -9.13
CA VAL A 659 29.02 5.01 -9.35
C VAL A 659 29.58 3.60 -9.38
N ALA A 660 30.20 3.22 -10.50
CA ALA A 660 30.89 1.95 -10.67
C ALA A 660 32.40 2.15 -10.83
N ARG A 661 33.17 1.08 -10.55
CA ARG A 661 34.63 1.02 -10.72
C ARG A 661 35.06 -0.35 -11.27
N VAL A 662 36.16 -0.36 -12.03
CA VAL A 662 36.86 -1.56 -12.52
C VAL A 662 38.35 -1.37 -12.30
N ASP A 663 39.10 -2.36 -11.84
CA ASP A 663 40.52 -2.24 -11.45
C ASP A 663 41.51 -2.18 -12.64
N ASP A 664 41.03 -2.36 -13.87
CA ASP A 664 41.81 -2.24 -15.10
C ASP A 664 40.97 -1.73 -16.27
N SER A 665 41.63 -1.38 -17.39
CA SER A 665 40.95 -0.89 -18.59
C SER A 665 39.86 -1.86 -19.04
N ALA A 666 38.63 -1.39 -19.21
CA ALA A 666 37.50 -2.21 -19.63
C ALA A 666 36.37 -1.35 -20.21
N ALA A 667 35.60 -1.91 -21.14
CA ALA A 667 34.29 -1.39 -21.50
C ALA A 667 33.27 -1.93 -20.49
N VAL A 668 32.70 -1.04 -19.68
CA VAL A 668 31.78 -1.39 -18.59
C VAL A 668 30.38 -0.99 -18.98
N SER A 669 29.40 -1.86 -18.76
CA SER A 669 27.98 -1.54 -18.91
C SER A 669 27.22 -1.82 -17.62
N ALA A 670 26.21 -1.00 -17.36
CA ALA A 670 25.34 -1.13 -16.19
C ALA A 670 23.90 -1.42 -16.60
N GLY A 671 23.20 -2.26 -15.83
CA GLY A 671 21.80 -2.58 -16.03
C GLY A 671 21.07 -2.84 -14.72
N ILE A 672 19.74 -2.75 -14.74
CA ILE A 672 18.87 -3.17 -13.64
C ILE A 672 17.85 -4.15 -14.22
N ALA A 673 17.80 -5.37 -13.68
CA ALA A 673 16.86 -6.39 -14.16
C ALA A 673 15.42 -6.09 -13.71
N ALA A 674 14.45 -6.76 -14.34
CA ALA A 674 13.06 -6.73 -13.91
C ALA A 674 12.92 -7.19 -12.44
N GLY A 675 12.03 -6.53 -11.69
CA GLY A 675 11.67 -6.88 -10.31
C GLY A 675 12.70 -6.54 -9.24
N ARG A 676 13.73 -5.76 -9.56
CA ARG A 676 14.84 -5.46 -8.63
C ARG A 676 14.57 -4.28 -7.72
N VAL A 677 13.94 -3.22 -8.22
CA VAL A 677 13.69 -1.99 -7.47
C VAL A 677 12.20 -1.76 -7.33
N THR A 678 11.78 -1.14 -6.22
CA THR A 678 10.37 -0.96 -5.87
C THR A 678 10.01 0.51 -5.76
N SER A 679 8.83 0.87 -6.27
CA SER A 679 8.27 2.21 -6.10
C SER A 679 7.86 2.47 -4.65
N THR A 680 7.63 3.74 -4.30
CA THR A 680 6.98 4.10 -3.02
C THR A 680 5.55 3.58 -2.91
N SER A 681 4.94 3.16 -4.02
CA SER A 681 3.64 2.46 -4.05
C SER A 681 3.76 0.95 -3.76
N GLY A 682 4.95 0.44 -3.48
CA GLY A 682 5.20 -0.98 -3.18
C GLY A 682 5.21 -1.89 -4.41
N LEU A 683 5.32 -1.32 -5.62
CA LEU A 683 5.31 -2.09 -6.87
C LEU A 683 6.68 -2.05 -7.57
N SER A 684 7.21 -3.22 -7.92
CA SER A 684 8.52 -3.32 -8.58
C SER A 684 8.48 -3.02 -10.08
N ASN A 685 9.62 -2.67 -10.67
CA ASN A 685 9.75 -2.52 -12.12
C ASN A 685 9.43 -3.84 -12.86
N THR A 686 8.62 -3.81 -13.92
CA THR A 686 8.27 -5.03 -14.69
C THR A 686 9.32 -5.45 -15.72
N ALA A 687 10.07 -4.47 -16.23
CA ALA A 687 11.05 -4.66 -17.28
C ALA A 687 12.44 -4.24 -16.78
N ALA A 688 13.48 -4.76 -17.44
CA ALA A 688 14.83 -4.28 -17.23
C ALA A 688 14.94 -2.79 -17.62
N ALA A 689 15.85 -2.06 -16.99
CA ALA A 689 16.13 -0.67 -17.35
C ALA A 689 16.56 -0.57 -18.81
N THR A 690 15.99 0.39 -19.52
CA THR A 690 16.38 0.69 -20.91
C THR A 690 17.58 1.64 -20.92
N SER A 691 18.35 1.62 -21.99
CA SER A 691 19.43 2.57 -22.20
C SER A 691 19.66 2.82 -23.68
N VAL A 692 20.00 4.06 -24.04
CA VAL A 692 20.54 4.44 -25.35
C VAL A 692 22.04 4.16 -25.40
N ASP A 693 22.76 4.49 -24.32
CA ASP A 693 24.17 4.16 -24.14
C ASP A 693 24.50 3.84 -22.68
N ALA A 694 24.60 2.54 -22.40
CA ALA A 694 24.93 2.02 -21.08
C ALA A 694 26.43 1.76 -20.93
N GLY A 695 27.24 2.00 -21.96
CA GLY A 695 28.67 1.70 -21.97
C GLY A 695 29.50 2.87 -21.47
N ILE A 696 30.52 2.61 -20.65
CA ILE A 696 31.61 3.55 -20.38
C ILE A 696 32.93 2.80 -20.53
N THR A 697 33.83 3.29 -21.37
CA THR A 697 35.18 2.73 -21.51
C THR A 697 36.14 3.36 -20.52
N PHE A 698 36.55 2.60 -19.50
CA PHE A 698 37.64 2.97 -18.61
C PHE A 698 39.00 2.60 -19.22
N VAL A 699 39.96 3.52 -19.13
CA VAL A 699 41.36 3.32 -19.52
C VAL A 699 42.23 3.49 -18.29
N ASN A 700 42.97 2.45 -17.93
CA ASN A 700 43.88 2.46 -16.80
C ASN A 700 44.93 3.57 -16.96
N PRO A 701 44.99 4.54 -16.03
CA PRO A 701 45.88 5.70 -16.15
C PRO A 701 47.35 5.37 -15.96
N LEU A 702 47.68 4.19 -15.41
CA LEU A 702 49.05 3.79 -15.15
C LEU A 702 49.73 3.24 -16.40
N GLN A 703 50.98 3.63 -16.61
CA GLN A 703 51.86 3.11 -17.64
C GLN A 703 53.32 3.04 -17.13
N VAL A 704 54.20 2.43 -17.90
CA VAL A 704 55.63 2.35 -17.60
C VAL A 704 56.46 2.82 -18.80
N THR A 705 57.56 3.53 -18.54
CA THR A 705 58.43 4.09 -19.60
C THR A 705 59.12 3.02 -20.45
N ALA A 706 59.52 1.91 -19.83
CA ALA A 706 60.22 0.80 -20.47
C ALA A 706 59.69 -0.54 -19.93
N PRO A 707 58.62 -1.12 -20.51
CA PRO A 707 58.02 -2.38 -20.03
C PRO A 707 58.91 -3.61 -20.27
N ARG A 708 59.92 -3.47 -21.13
CA ARG A 708 60.89 -4.52 -21.49
C ARG A 708 62.24 -3.88 -21.81
N PHE A 709 63.33 -4.47 -21.33
CA PHE A 709 64.69 -4.05 -21.68
C PHE A 709 65.70 -5.17 -21.40
N THR A 710 66.87 -5.07 -22.02
CA THR A 710 68.02 -5.94 -21.79
C THR A 710 68.76 -5.51 -20.53
N LEU A 711 69.05 -6.45 -19.63
CA LEU A 711 69.79 -6.22 -18.40
C LEU A 711 71.04 -7.11 -18.35
N VAL A 712 72.22 -6.50 -18.32
CA VAL A 712 73.49 -7.25 -18.31
C VAL A 712 73.95 -7.46 -16.86
N THR A 713 74.25 -8.70 -16.49
CA THR A 713 74.74 -9.04 -15.15
C THR A 713 76.06 -8.35 -14.86
N GLY A 714 76.20 -7.71 -13.70
CA GLY A 714 77.41 -6.96 -13.34
C GLY A 714 77.53 -5.56 -13.96
N GLU A 715 76.56 -5.11 -14.79
CA GLU A 715 76.56 -3.76 -15.36
C GLU A 715 76.47 -2.69 -14.25
N LYS A 716 77.52 -1.88 -14.09
CA LYS A 716 77.63 -0.90 -12.99
C LYS A 716 76.49 0.12 -12.95
N LYS A 717 75.99 0.54 -14.11
CA LYS A 717 74.94 1.57 -14.25
C LYS A 717 73.52 0.98 -14.22
N GLY A 718 73.34 -0.27 -14.62
CA GLY A 718 72.02 -0.91 -14.77
C GLY A 718 71.15 -0.23 -15.83
N LYS A 719 69.86 -0.56 -15.84
CA LYS A 719 68.83 0.09 -16.67
C LYS A 719 67.78 0.76 -15.80
N THR A 720 67.04 1.72 -16.35
CA THR A 720 66.01 2.43 -15.62
C THR A 720 64.63 2.24 -16.22
N TYR A 721 63.62 2.20 -15.36
CA TYR A 721 62.22 2.40 -15.72
C TYR A 721 61.57 3.36 -14.72
N ALA A 722 60.42 3.92 -15.07
CA ALA A 722 59.60 4.70 -14.17
C ALA A 722 58.14 4.32 -14.35
N LEU A 723 57.41 4.25 -13.23
CA LEU A 723 55.95 4.16 -13.25
C LEU A 723 55.40 5.57 -13.44
N MET A 724 54.49 5.75 -14.37
CA MET A 724 54.01 7.08 -14.74
C MET A 724 52.53 7.08 -15.14
N LEU A 725 51.97 8.27 -15.22
CA LEU A 725 50.59 8.50 -15.63
C LEU A 725 50.51 8.76 -17.14
N ARG A 726 49.49 8.20 -17.80
CA ARG A 726 49.13 8.53 -19.18
C ARG A 726 48.82 10.01 -19.33
N ALA A 727 48.97 10.53 -20.54
CA ALA A 727 48.52 11.89 -20.86
C ALA A 727 47.00 11.98 -20.66
N GLY A 728 46.52 13.03 -19.98
CA GLY A 728 45.10 13.22 -19.66
C GLY A 728 44.60 12.52 -18.39
N ALA A 729 45.42 11.67 -17.73
CA ALA A 729 45.06 11.07 -16.44
C ALA A 729 44.83 12.16 -15.35
N PRO A 730 43.90 11.95 -14.40
CA PRO A 730 43.64 12.87 -13.29
C PRO A 730 44.92 13.21 -12.50
N VAL A 731 45.11 14.45 -12.06
CA VAL A 731 46.32 14.78 -11.27
C VAL A 731 46.18 14.16 -9.86
N PRO A 732 47.14 13.36 -9.37
CA PRO A 732 47.05 12.75 -8.04
C PRO A 732 46.98 13.83 -6.96
N THR A 733 46.01 13.69 -6.06
CA THR A 733 45.84 14.56 -4.89
C THR A 733 46.52 14.00 -3.64
N SER A 734 46.84 12.71 -3.66
CA SER A 734 47.56 11.98 -2.60
C SER A 734 48.72 11.18 -3.21
N PRO A 735 49.72 10.75 -2.41
CA PRO A 735 50.79 9.90 -2.91
C PRO A 735 50.25 8.60 -3.51
N VAL A 736 50.76 8.21 -4.68
CA VAL A 736 50.50 6.91 -5.30
C VAL A 736 51.71 6.04 -5.05
N THR A 737 51.59 5.13 -4.08
CA THR A 737 52.69 4.29 -3.62
C THR A 737 52.61 2.94 -4.28
N PHE A 738 53.74 2.47 -4.81
CA PHE A 738 53.86 1.15 -5.39
C PHE A 738 54.65 0.23 -4.46
N SER A 739 54.38 -1.06 -4.50
CA SER A 739 55.23 -2.10 -3.91
C SER A 739 55.64 -3.05 -5.02
N SER A 740 56.91 -3.04 -5.37
CA SER A 740 57.50 -3.80 -6.47
C SER A 740 58.14 -5.07 -5.95
N GLN A 741 57.87 -6.19 -6.60
CA GLN A 741 58.46 -7.48 -6.29
C GLN A 741 59.09 -8.07 -7.54
N VAL A 742 60.31 -8.56 -7.37
CA VAL A 742 61.03 -9.33 -8.38
C VAL A 742 60.59 -10.79 -8.24
N ASP A 743 60.30 -11.46 -9.35
CA ASP A 743 59.97 -12.88 -9.36
C ASP A 743 61.16 -13.77 -8.95
N ALA A 744 60.88 -15.06 -8.70
CA ALA A 744 61.89 -16.01 -8.23
C ALA A 744 63.10 -16.10 -9.17
N VAL A 745 62.88 -15.99 -10.49
CA VAL A 745 63.94 -16.01 -11.51
C VAL A 745 64.85 -14.79 -11.36
N GLY A 746 64.29 -13.60 -11.20
CA GLY A 746 65.09 -12.41 -10.96
C GLY A 746 65.85 -12.47 -9.64
N VAL A 747 65.23 -12.97 -8.56
CA VAL A 747 65.90 -13.13 -7.26
C VAL A 747 67.07 -14.12 -7.34
N GLU A 748 66.89 -15.27 -8.00
CA GLU A 748 67.93 -16.27 -8.24
C GLU A 748 69.14 -15.68 -8.97
N ASN A 749 68.90 -14.76 -9.91
CA ASN A 749 69.93 -14.09 -10.70
C ASN A 749 70.36 -12.73 -10.13
N GLY A 750 70.05 -12.45 -8.86
CA GLY A 750 70.50 -11.25 -8.16
C GLY A 750 69.96 -9.92 -8.70
N VAL A 751 68.79 -9.93 -9.33
CA VAL A 751 68.10 -8.71 -9.78
C VAL A 751 67.63 -7.92 -8.56
N HIS A 752 68.05 -6.64 -8.48
CA HIS A 752 67.71 -5.73 -7.41
C HIS A 752 67.30 -4.36 -7.95
N LEU A 753 66.39 -3.71 -7.22
CA LEU A 753 65.84 -2.40 -7.55
C LEU A 753 66.47 -1.34 -6.63
N SER A 754 66.68 -0.13 -7.14
CA SER A 754 67.13 1.01 -6.31
C SER A 754 66.10 1.41 -5.25
N THR A 755 64.83 1.05 -5.46
CA THR A 755 63.75 1.12 -4.49
C THR A 755 62.69 0.08 -4.87
N ASP A 756 62.15 -0.61 -3.89
CA ASP A 756 61.00 -1.49 -4.01
C ASP A 756 59.67 -0.76 -3.73
N ALA A 757 59.73 0.45 -3.18
CA ALA A 757 58.58 1.28 -2.84
C ALA A 757 58.58 2.66 -3.54
N PRO A 758 58.54 2.71 -4.90
CA PRO A 758 58.54 3.99 -5.59
C PRO A 758 57.19 4.71 -5.41
N VAL A 759 57.22 6.04 -5.48
CA VAL A 759 56.05 6.89 -5.21
C VAL A 759 55.89 7.95 -6.30
N ILE A 760 54.68 8.13 -6.81
CA ILE A 760 54.30 9.37 -7.52
C ILE A 760 53.76 10.33 -6.46
N ALA A 761 54.47 11.43 -6.23
CA ALA A 761 54.05 12.44 -5.26
C ALA A 761 52.73 13.12 -5.68
N PRO A 762 51.96 13.71 -4.75
CA PRO A 762 50.83 14.58 -5.09
C PRO A 762 51.24 15.65 -6.12
N GLY A 763 50.42 15.86 -7.15
CA GLY A 763 50.73 16.75 -8.27
C GLY A 763 51.73 16.19 -9.30
N GLY A 764 52.41 15.08 -8.99
CA GLY A 764 53.40 14.43 -9.85
C GLY A 764 52.78 13.61 -10.99
N ARG A 765 53.60 13.26 -11.99
CA ARG A 765 53.20 12.40 -13.12
C ARG A 765 54.03 11.12 -13.28
N SER A 766 55.13 10.98 -12.55
CA SER A 766 56.00 9.81 -12.59
C SER A 766 56.72 9.63 -11.26
N THR A 767 57.17 8.40 -11.01
CA THR A 767 58.12 8.13 -9.95
C THR A 767 59.49 8.70 -10.33
N GLU A 768 60.40 8.80 -9.36
CA GLU A 768 61.82 8.86 -9.69
C GLU A 768 62.25 7.61 -10.50
N PRO A 769 63.27 7.70 -11.37
CA PRO A 769 63.77 6.56 -12.11
C PRO A 769 64.23 5.43 -11.18
N ILE A 770 63.67 4.25 -11.37
CA ILE A 770 64.03 3.03 -10.64
C ILE A 770 65.15 2.36 -11.41
N VAL A 771 66.33 2.25 -10.79
CA VAL A 771 67.48 1.56 -11.38
C VAL A 771 67.37 0.08 -11.08
N VAL A 772 67.41 -0.73 -12.13
CA VAL A 772 67.42 -2.20 -12.07
C VAL A 772 68.83 -2.68 -12.40
N LYS A 773 69.38 -3.52 -11.53
CA LYS A 773 70.69 -4.13 -11.69
C LYS A 773 70.58 -5.63 -11.42
N ALA A 774 71.52 -6.40 -11.98
CA ALA A 774 71.70 -7.81 -11.66
C ALA A 774 73.14 -8.02 -11.16
N SER A 775 73.31 -8.83 -10.13
CA SER A 775 74.65 -9.24 -9.63
C SER A 775 75.47 -9.86 -10.76
N ALA A 776 76.80 -9.71 -10.70
CA ALA A 776 77.68 -10.39 -11.65
C ALA A 776 77.56 -11.91 -11.49
N GLY A 777 77.43 -12.64 -12.61
CA GLY A 777 77.31 -14.09 -12.63
C GLY A 777 76.87 -14.59 -14.00
N ASP A 778 77.06 -15.89 -14.26
CA ASP A 778 76.59 -16.51 -15.49
C ASP A 778 75.06 -16.63 -15.49
N VAL A 779 74.42 -16.27 -16.60
CA VAL A 779 72.98 -16.43 -16.82
C VAL A 779 72.73 -16.84 -18.26
N ARG A 780 71.76 -17.73 -18.48
CA ARG A 780 71.34 -18.07 -19.83
C ARG A 780 70.81 -16.81 -20.52
N ALA A 781 71.34 -16.50 -21.71
CA ALA A 781 70.89 -15.36 -22.51
C ALA A 781 69.37 -15.35 -22.66
N ASN A 782 68.79 -14.16 -22.55
CA ASN A 782 67.34 -13.93 -22.66
C ASN A 782 66.51 -14.57 -21.51
N THR A 783 67.12 -14.80 -20.35
CA THR A 783 66.38 -15.23 -19.15
C THR A 783 65.44 -14.11 -18.72
N LYS A 784 64.14 -14.34 -18.81
CA LYS A 784 63.12 -13.34 -18.44
C LYS A 784 62.95 -13.32 -16.92
N ALA A 785 63.24 -12.19 -16.29
CA ALA A 785 62.72 -11.88 -14.96
C ALA A 785 61.53 -10.92 -15.07
N THR A 786 60.67 -10.96 -14.07
CA THR A 786 59.45 -10.14 -14.01
C THR A 786 59.47 -9.31 -12.75
N ILE A 787 59.23 -8.01 -12.92
CA ILE A 787 58.99 -7.08 -11.82
C ILE A 787 57.50 -6.76 -11.85
N ALA A 788 56.77 -7.29 -10.89
CA ALA A 788 55.36 -6.99 -10.66
C ALA A 788 55.23 -5.91 -9.60
N ALA A 789 54.22 -5.06 -9.70
CA ALA A 789 53.95 -4.06 -8.68
C ALA A 789 52.46 -4.05 -8.29
N THR A 790 52.20 -3.74 -7.03
CA THR A 790 50.87 -3.36 -6.54
C THR A 790 50.85 -1.88 -6.24
N VAL A 791 49.69 -1.24 -6.32
CA VAL A 791 49.52 0.20 -6.04
C VAL A 791 48.53 0.41 -4.90
N ALA A 792 48.83 1.38 -4.04
CA ALA A 792 47.97 1.85 -2.97
C ALA A 792 47.97 3.38 -2.92
N SER A 793 46.80 3.99 -2.72
CA SER A 793 46.68 5.44 -2.55
C SER A 793 45.39 5.81 -1.78
N SER A 794 45.40 6.92 -1.05
CA SER A 794 44.15 7.53 -0.59
C SER A 794 43.41 8.28 -1.70
N ASP A 795 44.04 8.51 -2.85
CA ASP A 795 43.36 9.00 -4.04
C ASP A 795 42.65 7.84 -4.73
N THR A 796 41.32 7.87 -4.68
CA THR A 796 40.48 6.82 -5.26
C THR A 796 40.68 6.63 -6.76
N ASN A 797 41.26 7.61 -7.48
CA ASN A 797 41.57 7.45 -8.90
C ASN A 797 42.66 6.40 -9.16
N TYR A 798 43.47 6.07 -8.16
CA TYR A 798 44.67 5.26 -8.31
C TYR A 798 44.69 4.00 -7.47
N ASP A 799 43.91 3.98 -6.38
CA ASP A 799 43.93 2.87 -5.43
C ASP A 799 43.50 1.53 -6.07
N GLY A 800 44.30 0.50 -5.83
CA GLY A 800 44.04 -0.88 -6.25
C GLY A 800 44.10 -1.14 -7.77
N LEU A 801 44.54 -0.19 -8.59
CA LEU A 801 44.68 -0.38 -10.04
C LEU A 801 45.65 -1.53 -10.41
N VAL A 802 45.45 -2.13 -11.59
CA VAL A 802 46.46 -2.98 -12.21
C VAL A 802 47.68 -2.14 -12.61
N VAL A 803 48.86 -2.56 -12.16
CA VAL A 803 50.13 -1.91 -12.53
C VAL A 803 50.77 -2.73 -13.65
N PRO A 804 51.22 -2.09 -14.75
CA PRO A 804 51.95 -2.80 -15.80
C PRO A 804 53.20 -3.48 -15.25
N SER A 805 53.39 -4.76 -15.58
CA SER A 805 54.62 -5.48 -15.22
C SER A 805 55.80 -5.07 -16.12
N VAL A 806 57.00 -5.08 -15.55
CA VAL A 806 58.25 -4.80 -16.27
C VAL A 806 59.03 -6.10 -16.43
N ASN A 807 59.57 -6.35 -17.61
CA ASN A 807 60.25 -7.60 -17.94
C ASN A 807 61.71 -7.32 -18.35
N PRO A 808 62.65 -7.25 -17.41
CA PRO A 808 64.08 -7.30 -17.74
C PRO A 808 64.45 -8.69 -18.28
N PHE A 809 65.18 -8.70 -19.40
CA PHE A 809 65.75 -9.91 -19.99
C PHE A 809 67.24 -9.94 -19.68
N LEU A 810 67.68 -10.96 -18.93
CA LEU A 810 69.04 -11.06 -18.41
C LEU A 810 70.00 -11.67 -19.43
N PHE A 811 71.21 -11.13 -19.45
CA PHE A 811 72.33 -11.61 -20.25
C PHE A 811 73.63 -11.52 -19.44
N ALA A 812 74.51 -12.51 -19.61
CA ALA A 812 75.82 -12.52 -18.98
C ALA A 812 76.76 -11.44 -19.57
N THR A 813 76.60 -11.17 -20.86
CA THR A 813 77.36 -10.19 -21.65
C THR A 813 76.40 -9.30 -22.42
N ASP A 814 76.78 -8.06 -22.74
CA ASP A 814 75.92 -7.10 -23.45
C ASP A 814 75.67 -7.56 -24.90
N PRO A 815 74.46 -8.05 -25.24
CA PRO A 815 74.15 -8.50 -26.59
C PRO A 815 73.77 -7.31 -27.47
N THR A 816 74.74 -6.49 -27.87
CA THR A 816 74.46 -5.34 -28.73
C THR A 816 74.53 -5.74 -30.21
N ILE A 817 73.43 -5.53 -30.94
CA ILE A 817 73.37 -5.66 -32.39
C ILE A 817 73.06 -4.29 -32.99
N ASP A 818 73.82 -3.90 -34.00
CA ASP A 818 73.56 -2.74 -34.84
C ASP A 818 73.02 -3.21 -36.20
N ILE A 819 71.91 -2.64 -36.67
CA ILE A 819 71.28 -3.02 -37.94
C ILE A 819 71.18 -1.80 -38.84
N GLU A 820 71.95 -1.82 -39.93
CA GLU A 820 71.83 -0.83 -41.00
C GLU A 820 70.89 -1.36 -42.09
N LYS A 821 69.76 -0.69 -42.29
CA LYS A 821 68.79 -1.00 -43.36
C LYS A 821 68.99 -0.04 -44.53
N ARG A 822 69.27 -0.56 -45.72
CA ARG A 822 69.43 0.22 -46.96
C ARG A 822 68.46 -0.27 -48.02
N ALA A 823 67.86 0.67 -48.75
CA ALA A 823 66.88 0.38 -49.79
C ALA A 823 67.51 0.49 -51.18
N PHE A 824 67.11 -0.39 -52.10
CA PHE A 824 67.57 -0.44 -53.48
C PHE A 824 66.37 -0.62 -54.41
N ALA A 825 66.33 0.18 -55.47
CA ALA A 825 65.34 0.08 -56.55
C ALA A 825 66.02 -0.38 -57.85
N ALA A 826 65.23 -0.76 -58.86
CA ALA A 826 65.75 -1.21 -60.16
C ALA A 826 66.76 -2.37 -60.06
N VAL A 827 66.59 -3.24 -59.07
CA VAL A 827 67.42 -4.43 -58.85
C VAL A 827 67.14 -5.43 -59.98
N THR A 828 68.17 -5.82 -60.71
CA THR A 828 68.04 -6.81 -61.80
C THR A 828 68.34 -8.23 -61.33
N ASP A 829 69.06 -8.41 -60.21
CA ASP A 829 69.30 -9.69 -59.55
C ASP A 829 69.15 -9.58 -58.02
N ALA A 830 68.08 -10.19 -57.50
CA ALA A 830 67.73 -10.19 -56.09
C ALA A 830 68.16 -11.45 -55.31
N SER A 831 68.99 -12.31 -55.91
CA SER A 831 69.32 -13.64 -55.34
C SER A 831 70.11 -13.58 -54.03
N THR A 832 70.96 -12.57 -53.83
CA THR A 832 71.73 -12.37 -52.60
C THR A 832 71.81 -10.89 -52.22
N PRO A 833 72.08 -10.56 -50.93
CA PRO A 833 72.32 -9.17 -50.53
C PRO A 833 73.40 -8.47 -51.36
N ALA A 834 74.48 -9.17 -51.71
CA ALA A 834 75.59 -8.60 -52.49
C ALA A 834 75.19 -8.26 -53.94
N THR A 835 74.41 -9.13 -54.60
CA THR A 835 73.93 -8.89 -55.96
C THR A 835 72.87 -7.78 -56.00
N ILE A 836 72.06 -7.65 -54.95
CA ILE A 836 71.12 -6.53 -54.78
C ILE A 836 71.88 -5.20 -54.71
N GLU A 837 72.92 -5.12 -53.87
CA GLU A 837 73.71 -3.90 -53.74
C GLU A 837 74.49 -3.56 -55.02
N GLN A 838 74.90 -4.57 -55.80
CA GLN A 838 75.65 -4.40 -57.05
C GLN A 838 74.78 -3.99 -58.24
N THR A 839 73.58 -4.57 -58.34
CA THR A 839 72.69 -4.39 -59.51
C THR A 839 71.56 -3.40 -59.26
N GLY A 840 71.29 -3.07 -58.01
CA GLY A 840 70.29 -2.09 -57.60
C GLY A 840 70.83 -0.67 -57.52
N THR A 841 69.93 0.30 -57.70
CA THR A 841 70.21 1.73 -57.46
C THR A 841 69.82 2.07 -56.01
N PRO A 842 70.74 2.57 -55.17
CA PRO A 842 70.43 2.96 -53.79
C PRO A 842 69.33 4.03 -53.71
N VAL A 843 68.36 3.81 -52.84
CA VAL A 843 67.28 4.75 -52.54
C VAL A 843 67.67 5.49 -51.26
N LEU A 844 67.92 6.79 -51.37
CA LEU A 844 68.33 7.62 -50.24
C LEU A 844 67.14 7.94 -49.34
N THR A 845 67.39 8.09 -48.04
CA THR A 845 66.40 8.53 -47.06
C THR A 845 65.70 9.82 -47.52
N GLY A 846 64.36 9.82 -47.50
CA GLY A 846 63.54 10.94 -47.98
C GLY A 846 63.20 10.91 -49.48
N SER A 847 63.73 9.95 -50.25
CA SER A 847 63.37 9.77 -51.66
C SER A 847 61.92 9.32 -51.81
N ARG A 848 61.21 9.87 -52.80
CA ARG A 848 59.85 9.45 -53.15
C ARG A 848 59.90 8.28 -54.14
N LEU A 849 59.40 7.14 -53.72
CA LEU A 849 59.20 5.97 -54.59
C LEU A 849 57.88 6.09 -55.35
N VAL A 850 57.79 5.48 -56.53
CA VAL A 850 56.52 5.40 -57.28
C VAL A 850 55.65 4.26 -56.74
N ASP A 851 54.33 4.44 -56.80
CA ASP A 851 53.38 3.43 -56.33
C ASP A 851 53.57 2.13 -57.12
N GLY A 852 53.68 0.99 -56.42
CA GLY A 852 53.94 -0.29 -57.06
C GLY A 852 55.40 -0.52 -57.49
N GLN A 853 56.34 0.34 -57.09
CA GLN A 853 57.76 0.11 -57.35
C GLN A 853 58.29 -1.07 -56.52
N ALA A 854 58.97 -2.01 -57.17
CA ALA A 854 59.71 -3.07 -56.49
C ALA A 854 60.97 -2.48 -55.82
N VAL A 855 61.11 -2.75 -54.53
CA VAL A 855 62.24 -2.29 -53.71
C VAL A 855 62.78 -3.46 -52.92
N CYS A 856 64.09 -3.62 -52.96
CA CYS A 856 64.82 -4.56 -52.10
C CYS A 856 65.47 -3.82 -50.95
N PHE A 857 65.34 -4.36 -49.75
CA PHE A 857 66.01 -3.88 -48.56
C PHE A 857 67.10 -4.84 -48.18
N VAL A 858 68.30 -4.31 -47.97
CA VAL A 858 69.45 -5.05 -47.44
C VAL A 858 69.69 -4.58 -46.01
N TYR A 859 69.75 -5.55 -45.09
CA TYR A 859 69.95 -5.34 -43.67
C TYR A 859 71.34 -5.85 -43.33
N THR A 860 72.24 -4.94 -42.97
CA THR A 860 73.56 -5.28 -42.45
C THR A 860 73.46 -5.37 -40.94
N VAL A 861 73.52 -6.59 -40.42
CA VAL A 861 73.41 -6.91 -39.01
C VAL A 861 74.82 -7.10 -38.47
N THR A 862 75.23 -6.22 -37.57
CA THR A 862 76.56 -6.20 -36.97
C THR A 862 76.46 -6.51 -35.50
N ASN A 863 77.22 -7.49 -35.02
CA ASN A 863 77.34 -7.73 -33.60
C ASN A 863 78.33 -6.71 -33.01
N ARG A 864 77.82 -5.74 -32.25
CA ARG A 864 78.62 -4.73 -31.53
C ARG A 864 78.66 -4.99 -30.03
N SER A 865 78.39 -6.22 -29.60
CA SER A 865 78.48 -6.63 -28.20
C SER A 865 79.84 -6.19 -27.61
N ALA A 866 79.82 -5.56 -26.44
CA ALA A 866 81.01 -5.05 -25.79
C ALA A 866 81.41 -6.00 -24.65
N ASP A 867 82.46 -6.80 -24.86
CA ASP A 867 83.02 -7.70 -23.85
C ASP A 867 84.49 -8.09 -24.16
N ASP A 868 85.20 -8.54 -23.13
CA ASP A 868 86.55 -9.11 -23.12
C ASP A 868 86.56 -10.60 -23.56
N TRP A 869 85.38 -11.24 -23.71
CA TRP A 869 85.20 -12.61 -24.22
C TRP A 869 84.58 -12.62 -25.62
N VAL A 870 84.92 -13.63 -26.42
CA VAL A 870 84.45 -13.80 -27.82
C VAL A 870 82.96 -14.17 -27.84
N THR A 871 82.07 -13.18 -27.67
CA THR A 871 80.62 -13.37 -27.70
C THR A 871 80.14 -13.64 -29.13
N ASN A 872 79.96 -14.90 -29.48
CA ASN A 872 79.30 -15.31 -30.72
C ASN A 872 77.78 -15.35 -30.48
N LEU A 873 77.04 -14.48 -31.17
CA LEU A 873 75.58 -14.54 -31.19
C LEU A 873 75.16 -15.64 -32.16
N HIS A 874 74.27 -16.53 -31.74
CA HIS A 874 73.78 -17.65 -32.56
C HIS A 874 72.29 -17.50 -32.85
N ASP A 875 71.83 -18.11 -33.95
CA ASP A 875 70.42 -18.22 -34.32
C ASP A 875 69.66 -16.88 -34.37
N ILE A 876 70.30 -15.84 -34.88
CA ILE A 876 69.74 -14.48 -34.93
C ILE A 876 68.66 -14.42 -36.01
N LEU A 877 67.43 -14.07 -35.62
CA LEU A 877 66.34 -13.83 -36.56
C LEU A 877 66.19 -12.34 -36.80
N VAL A 878 66.18 -11.93 -38.07
CA VAL A 878 66.01 -10.54 -38.47
C VAL A 878 64.59 -10.37 -38.98
N THR A 879 63.83 -9.51 -38.31
CA THR A 879 62.44 -9.23 -38.65
C THR A 879 62.20 -7.75 -38.94
N ASP A 880 61.26 -7.45 -39.83
CA ASP A 880 60.77 -6.11 -40.10
C ASP A 880 59.31 -5.98 -39.69
N SER A 881 58.95 -4.81 -39.14
CA SER A 881 57.58 -4.49 -38.77
C SER A 881 56.63 -4.43 -39.97
N ASP A 882 57.16 -4.17 -41.17
CA ASP A 882 56.39 -4.31 -42.41
C ASP A 882 56.31 -5.78 -42.80
N LEU A 883 55.18 -6.42 -42.45
CA LEU A 883 54.95 -7.84 -42.67
C LEU A 883 54.96 -8.25 -44.16
N ARG A 884 54.94 -7.29 -45.08
CA ARG A 884 55.06 -7.51 -46.53
C ARG A 884 56.48 -7.87 -46.96
N LEU A 885 57.49 -7.55 -46.13
CA LEU A 885 58.89 -7.88 -46.39
C LEU A 885 59.23 -9.23 -45.75
N GLY A 886 59.74 -10.16 -46.57
CA GLY A 886 60.05 -11.52 -46.13
C GLY A 886 58.79 -12.36 -45.90
N THR A 887 58.90 -13.43 -45.09
CA THR A 887 57.75 -14.30 -44.77
C THR A 887 57.14 -13.86 -43.45
N GLY A 888 56.06 -13.08 -43.50
CA GLY A 888 55.38 -12.56 -42.29
C GLY A 888 56.26 -11.60 -41.48
N GLY A 889 57.08 -10.78 -42.16
CA GLY A 889 58.06 -9.89 -41.53
C GLY A 889 59.42 -10.55 -41.24
N LEU A 890 59.57 -11.87 -41.37
CA LEU A 890 60.88 -12.52 -41.20
C LEU A 890 61.74 -12.36 -42.46
N ILE A 891 62.83 -11.60 -42.33
CA ILE A 891 63.76 -11.25 -43.42
C ILE A 891 64.80 -12.36 -43.62
N GLY A 892 65.28 -12.97 -42.54
CA GLY A 892 66.23 -14.07 -42.61
C GLY A 892 66.81 -14.46 -41.26
N SER A 893 67.57 -15.56 -41.24
CA SER A 893 68.27 -16.07 -40.05
C SER A 893 69.79 -16.05 -40.25
N ILE A 894 70.53 -15.57 -39.26
CA ILE A 894 71.98 -15.60 -39.20
C ILE A 894 72.38 -16.63 -38.13
N PRO A 895 72.93 -17.80 -38.51
CA PRO A 895 73.18 -18.89 -37.58
C PRO A 895 74.28 -18.58 -36.56
N GLN A 896 75.24 -17.72 -36.93
CA GLN A 896 76.29 -17.24 -36.03
C GLN A 896 76.83 -15.88 -36.48
N LEU A 897 77.11 -14.99 -35.52
CA LEU A 897 77.68 -13.66 -35.73
C LEU A 897 78.67 -13.33 -34.60
N ALA A 898 79.97 -13.33 -34.90
CA ALA A 898 81.01 -13.02 -33.93
C ALA A 898 81.07 -11.52 -33.60
N VAL A 899 81.68 -11.13 -32.47
CA VAL A 899 81.86 -9.72 -32.11
C VAL A 899 82.64 -8.99 -33.21
N GLY A 900 82.11 -7.85 -33.66
CA GLY A 900 82.66 -7.05 -34.76
C GLY A 900 82.29 -7.56 -36.16
N ASP A 901 81.76 -8.77 -36.29
CA ASP A 901 81.30 -9.28 -37.58
C ASP A 901 79.98 -8.65 -37.99
N SER A 902 79.84 -8.47 -39.30
CA SER A 902 78.58 -8.10 -39.95
C SER A 902 78.13 -9.20 -40.91
N LYS A 903 76.85 -9.52 -40.91
CA LYS A 903 76.20 -10.37 -41.93
C LYS A 903 75.05 -9.61 -42.56
N LYS A 904 74.78 -9.89 -43.82
CA LYS A 904 73.68 -9.26 -44.56
C LYS A 904 72.57 -10.26 -44.80
N VAL A 905 71.34 -9.82 -44.61
CA VAL A 905 70.12 -10.48 -45.10
C VAL A 905 69.34 -9.47 -45.93
N ALA A 906 68.45 -9.93 -46.80
CA ALA A 906 67.69 -9.05 -47.67
C ALA A 906 66.27 -9.56 -47.90
N ALA A 907 65.35 -8.65 -48.15
CA ALA A 907 64.01 -8.96 -48.61
C ALA A 907 63.61 -7.94 -49.67
N CYS A 908 62.91 -8.40 -50.70
CA CYS A 908 62.33 -7.56 -51.73
C CYS A 908 60.81 -7.59 -51.64
N GLY A 909 60.19 -6.45 -51.87
CA GLY A 909 58.75 -6.31 -51.90
C GLY A 909 58.31 -5.16 -52.78
N THR A 910 57.03 -5.16 -53.12
CA THR A 910 56.40 -4.06 -53.84
C THR A 910 55.66 -3.17 -52.85
N ILE A 911 56.04 -1.89 -52.78
CA ILE A 911 55.45 -0.95 -51.81
C ILE A 911 54.29 -0.21 -52.49
N PHE A 912 53.09 -0.33 -51.93
CA PHE A 912 51.90 0.41 -52.33
C PHE A 912 51.51 1.45 -51.27
N SER A 913 50.98 2.58 -51.73
CA SER A 913 50.71 3.78 -50.93
C SER A 913 49.42 3.76 -50.11
N ASN A 914 48.54 2.76 -50.25
CA ASN A 914 47.26 2.72 -49.53
C ASN A 914 46.90 1.35 -48.96
N GLY A 915 46.82 1.27 -47.63
CA GLY A 915 46.15 0.20 -46.90
C GLY A 915 45.83 0.65 -45.48
N SER A 916 44.57 1.00 -45.22
CA SER A 916 44.03 1.21 -43.87
C SER A 916 43.99 -0.12 -43.09
N ALA A 917 44.13 -0.03 -41.77
CA ALA A 917 44.48 -1.11 -40.85
C ALA A 917 43.43 -2.22 -40.60
N GLU A 918 42.40 -2.39 -41.44
CA GLU A 918 41.28 -3.33 -41.16
C GLU A 918 41.12 -4.51 -42.13
N GLY A 919 42.07 -4.75 -43.04
CA GLY A 919 41.87 -5.71 -44.13
C GLY A 919 42.91 -6.80 -44.34
N TRP A 920 43.48 -7.47 -43.32
CA TRP A 920 44.48 -8.53 -43.57
C TRP A 920 44.36 -9.74 -42.59
N ARG A 921 43.43 -10.65 -42.88
CA ARG A 921 43.54 -12.08 -42.55
C ARG A 921 43.38 -12.88 -43.85
N ARG A 922 44.47 -13.42 -44.37
CA ARG A 922 44.58 -14.72 -45.04
C ARG A 922 46.02 -15.19 -44.97
#